data_AF-A0A6J0H3T5-F1
#
_entry.id   AF-A0A6J0H3T5-F1
#
_cell.length_a   1.000
_cell.length_b   1.000
_cell.length_c   1.000
_cell.angle_alpha   90.00
_cell.angle_beta   90.00
_cell.angle_gamma   90.00
#
_symmetry.space_group_name_H-M   'P 1'
#
loop_
_entity.id
_entity.type
_entity.pdbx_description
1 polymer ?
#
loop_
_entity_poly.entity_id
_entity_poly.type
_entity_poly.pdbx_seq_one_letter_code
_entity_poly.pdbx_strand_id
1 'polypeptide(L)'
;MEETDREAVATAVQRVAGMLQRPDQLDKVEQYRRREARKKASVEARLKAAIQSQLDGVRTGLSQLHNALNDVKDIQQSLIDVNKDWRQSINTIENLKDVKDAVVQHSQLAAAVENLKNIFSVPEIVRETHDLIERGELLQAHRKLMDLECSRDNLMYEQYRMDSKNTHDMNLIHTYFGDMQKLSEELAKQLWMVVQRSLVTVRRDPTLLVSVVRIIEREEKTDRRMLDRKKQTGFIPPGRPKKWKEKMFNILERTVSTRIEGTQADTRESDKMWLVRHLEIIRKYVLDDLLVAKTLLDQSFPPHYDIFNRLLNMYHQALATRMQELAAEDLEANEIVSLLTWVLNTYNSAEMMGNSDLSPEVDVNSLDPLISQDVVDQLLSKYMSTLTSNIIGWLRKALETDKKDWIKETEPEADQDGYYQTTLPAIVFQMFEQNLQVAAQINEDLKTKVLLLCLQQMNSFLTRYKDEAQLYKEDHLKNRQYPQCYVQYMIAVINNCQTFKESIISLKRKYLKMEMEDTLSISHANMDATLDIIAKEGCSSLLDEVFMDLEPHLNELMTKKWLMGSNAVGTICVTVEDYFNDFAKIKKPYKKTMTLEAHRRVVVEYIRAIMLKRISFKNAEERKEGAERMIKEAEQFRFLFKKLAAGSGEDTEGLCDIIEAIAEVIKLTDPSLLYLEVSTLVSKYPDIRDDHIAALLTVRGDASRDMKQTIIETLDQGPSQPNPNYVPIFKEITVPTLTVPKLLK
;
A
#
# COMPACT_ATOMS: atom_id res chain seq x y z
N MET A 1 41.09 3.80 -57.93
CA MET A 1 42.55 3.99 -57.83
C MET A 1 42.93 5.41 -58.24
N GLU A 2 42.45 5.91 -59.37
CA GLU A 2 42.77 7.30 -59.80
C GLU A 2 42.23 8.41 -58.87
N GLU A 3 41.04 8.21 -58.29
CA GLU A 3 40.41 9.21 -57.40
C GLU A 3 41.11 9.28 -56.03
N THR A 4 41.47 8.12 -55.47
CA THR A 4 42.26 7.98 -54.24
C THR A 4 43.69 8.49 -54.41
N ASP A 5 44.29 8.33 -55.59
CA ASP A 5 45.61 8.88 -55.89
C ASP A 5 45.57 10.41 -55.97
N ARG A 6 44.53 10.99 -56.59
CA ARG A 6 44.35 12.46 -56.63
C ARG A 6 44.19 13.04 -55.23
N GLU A 7 43.41 12.39 -54.37
CA GLU A 7 43.18 12.82 -52.99
C GLU A 7 44.44 12.71 -52.11
N ALA A 8 45.20 11.62 -52.27
CA ALA A 8 46.49 11.43 -51.60
C ALA A 8 47.52 12.47 -52.04
N VAL A 9 47.57 12.79 -53.34
CA VAL A 9 48.45 13.84 -53.88
C VAL A 9 48.04 15.22 -53.36
N ALA A 10 46.76 15.56 -53.37
CA ALA A 10 46.26 16.84 -52.84
C ALA A 10 46.60 17.02 -51.34
N THR A 11 46.43 15.96 -50.55
CA THR A 11 46.77 15.94 -49.12
C THR A 11 48.28 16.05 -48.89
N ALA A 12 49.09 15.38 -49.71
CA ALA A 12 50.55 15.49 -49.65
C ALA A 12 51.03 16.90 -50.00
N VAL A 13 50.42 17.54 -51.01
CA VAL A 13 50.72 18.92 -51.40
C VAL A 13 50.39 19.90 -50.27
N GLN A 14 49.20 19.80 -49.64
CA GLN A 14 48.85 20.62 -48.47
C GLN A 14 49.84 20.41 -47.31
N ARG A 15 50.23 19.17 -47.06
CA ARG A 15 51.15 18.82 -45.98
C ARG A 15 52.57 19.34 -46.23
N VAL A 16 53.05 19.35 -47.48
CA VAL A 16 54.34 19.95 -47.85
C VAL A 16 54.27 21.48 -47.77
N ALA A 17 53.18 22.10 -48.24
CA ALA A 17 52.96 23.54 -48.13
C ALA A 17 52.94 24.02 -46.67
N GLY A 18 52.39 23.23 -45.74
CA GLY A 18 52.43 23.51 -44.30
C GLY A 18 53.82 23.38 -43.65
N MET A 19 54.75 22.65 -44.26
CA MET A 19 56.09 22.39 -43.70
C MET A 19 57.17 23.40 -44.13
N LEU A 20 56.92 24.17 -45.21
CA LEU A 20 57.89 25.07 -45.85
C LEU A 20 57.28 26.47 -46.02
N GLN A 21 56.97 27.13 -44.91
CA GLN A 21 56.33 28.45 -44.91
C GLN A 21 57.31 29.62 -44.89
N ARG A 22 58.59 29.39 -44.52
CA ARG A 22 59.64 30.44 -44.47
C ARG A 22 60.93 29.98 -45.18
N PRO A 23 61.73 30.90 -45.76
CA PRO A 23 62.91 30.54 -46.56
C PRO A 23 63.99 29.74 -45.80
N ASP A 24 64.16 30.00 -44.51
CA ASP A 24 65.10 29.30 -43.61
C ASP A 24 64.74 27.82 -43.36
N GLN A 25 63.52 27.40 -43.73
CA GLN A 25 63.07 26.02 -43.58
C GLN A 25 63.51 25.12 -44.75
N LEU A 26 64.04 25.70 -45.84
CA LEU A 26 64.57 24.96 -46.98
C LEU A 26 65.81 24.13 -46.61
N ASP A 27 66.60 24.56 -45.62
CA ASP A 27 67.76 23.81 -45.11
C ASP A 27 67.36 22.46 -44.48
N LYS A 28 66.09 22.30 -44.08
CA LYS A 28 65.55 21.08 -43.46
C LYS A 28 64.91 20.12 -44.47
N VAL A 29 64.82 20.47 -45.75
CA VAL A 29 64.19 19.65 -46.80
C VAL A 29 64.85 18.29 -46.93
N GLU A 30 66.17 18.22 -46.84
CA GLU A 30 66.89 16.95 -46.96
C GLU A 30 66.59 16.01 -45.77
N GLN A 31 66.40 16.57 -44.57
CA GLN A 31 65.97 15.83 -43.38
C GLN A 31 64.52 15.31 -43.55
N TYR A 32 63.61 16.12 -44.09
CA TYR A 32 62.24 15.70 -44.39
C TYR A 32 62.18 14.63 -45.49
N ARG A 33 62.99 14.75 -46.54
CA ARG A 33 63.12 13.74 -47.59
C ARG A 33 63.63 12.41 -47.05
N ARG A 34 64.63 12.44 -46.15
CA ARG A 34 65.10 11.22 -45.45
C ARG A 34 64.01 10.64 -44.54
N ARG A 35 63.22 11.48 -43.86
CA ARG A 35 62.10 11.03 -43.00
C ARG A 35 60.98 10.35 -43.81
N GLU A 36 60.55 10.95 -44.91
CA GLU A 36 59.50 10.37 -45.77
C GLU A 36 60.02 9.15 -46.53
N ALA A 37 61.30 9.11 -46.93
CA ALA A 37 61.93 7.90 -47.48
C ALA A 37 61.95 6.74 -46.47
N ARG A 38 62.26 7.00 -45.18
CA ARG A 38 62.17 5.99 -44.11
C ARG A 38 60.73 5.51 -43.89
N LYS A 39 59.75 6.41 -43.91
CA LYS A 39 58.33 6.04 -43.81
C LYS A 39 57.89 5.19 -44.99
N LYS A 40 58.24 5.59 -46.21
CA LYS A 40 57.97 4.80 -47.43
C LYS A 40 58.59 3.42 -47.33
N ALA A 41 59.87 3.30 -46.96
CA ALA A 41 60.53 2.01 -46.77
C ALA A 41 59.88 1.15 -45.68
N SER A 42 59.43 1.76 -44.57
CA SER A 42 58.69 1.04 -43.51
C SER A 42 57.32 0.54 -43.97
N VAL A 43 56.58 1.35 -44.74
CA VAL A 43 55.29 0.96 -45.31
C VAL A 43 55.49 -0.13 -46.35
N GLU A 44 56.45 0.01 -47.26
CA GLU A 44 56.79 -1.01 -48.26
C GLU A 44 57.22 -2.34 -47.61
N ALA A 45 58.01 -2.29 -46.54
CA ALA A 45 58.40 -3.49 -45.80
C ALA A 45 57.19 -4.19 -45.16
N ARG A 46 56.29 -3.43 -44.53
CA ARG A 46 55.04 -3.96 -43.97
C ARG A 46 54.12 -4.54 -45.05
N LEU A 47 54.02 -3.86 -46.19
CA LEU A 47 53.17 -4.28 -47.30
C LEU A 47 53.73 -5.54 -47.96
N LYS A 48 55.06 -5.64 -48.14
CA LYS A 48 55.72 -6.88 -48.59
C LYS A 48 55.50 -8.03 -47.61
N ALA A 49 55.65 -7.81 -46.31
CA ALA A 49 55.42 -8.84 -45.30
C ALA A 49 53.94 -9.30 -45.29
N ALA A 50 52.99 -8.38 -45.42
CA ALA A 50 51.57 -8.70 -45.49
C ALA A 50 51.21 -9.46 -46.77
N ILE A 51 51.72 -9.02 -47.94
CA ILE A 51 51.53 -9.72 -49.21
C ILE A 51 52.14 -11.12 -49.16
N GLN A 52 53.35 -11.25 -48.62
CA GLN A 52 54.02 -12.55 -48.49
C GLN A 52 53.23 -13.49 -47.59
N SER A 53 52.74 -13.01 -46.45
CA SER A 53 51.89 -13.79 -45.54
C SER A 53 50.58 -14.25 -46.21
N GLN A 54 49.93 -13.37 -46.99
CA GLN A 54 48.73 -13.73 -47.74
C GLN A 54 49.03 -14.75 -48.85
N LEU A 55 50.14 -14.58 -49.58
CA LEU A 55 50.57 -15.53 -50.60
C LEU A 55 50.92 -16.90 -50.01
N ASP A 56 51.61 -16.93 -48.87
CA ASP A 56 51.96 -18.18 -48.17
C ASP A 56 50.71 -18.85 -47.59
N GLY A 57 49.74 -18.07 -47.11
CA GLY A 57 48.42 -18.55 -46.69
C GLY A 57 47.63 -19.16 -47.85
N VAL A 58 47.56 -18.49 -49.00
CA VAL A 58 46.88 -19.00 -50.22
C VAL A 58 47.59 -20.25 -50.76
N ARG A 59 48.92 -20.26 -50.80
CA ARG A 59 49.72 -21.40 -51.24
C ARG A 59 49.51 -22.61 -50.33
N THR A 60 49.54 -22.40 -49.02
CA THR A 60 49.27 -23.46 -48.04
C THR A 60 47.84 -23.97 -48.17
N GLY A 61 46.87 -23.07 -48.31
CA GLY A 61 45.46 -23.43 -48.51
C GLY A 61 45.23 -24.25 -49.78
N LEU A 62 45.81 -23.85 -50.91
CA LEU A 62 45.74 -24.60 -52.17
C LEU A 62 46.40 -25.97 -52.06
N SER A 63 47.55 -26.06 -51.40
CA SER A 63 48.25 -27.33 -51.16
C SER A 63 47.39 -28.28 -50.31
N GLN A 64 46.81 -27.78 -49.22
CA GLN A 64 45.92 -28.56 -48.36
C GLN A 64 44.66 -29.01 -49.10
N LEU A 65 44.07 -28.15 -49.94
CA LEU A 65 42.87 -28.48 -50.70
C LEU A 65 43.17 -29.52 -51.80
N HIS A 66 44.34 -29.43 -52.43
CA HIS A 66 44.80 -30.44 -53.37
C HIS A 66 45.05 -31.79 -52.70
N ASN A 67 45.71 -31.80 -51.54
CA ASN A 67 45.94 -33.03 -50.77
C ASN A 67 44.62 -33.65 -50.31
N ALA A 68 43.69 -32.87 -49.77
CA ALA A 68 42.37 -33.36 -49.36
C ALA A 68 41.58 -33.95 -50.55
N LEU A 69 41.69 -33.37 -51.74
CA LEU A 69 41.06 -33.92 -52.95
C LEU A 69 41.66 -35.28 -53.34
N ASN A 70 42.98 -35.43 -53.21
CA ASN A 70 43.65 -36.71 -53.47
C ASN A 70 43.27 -37.76 -52.40
N ASP A 71 43.28 -37.38 -51.13
CA ASP A 71 42.86 -38.26 -50.02
C ASP A 71 41.42 -38.75 -50.20
N VAL A 72 40.50 -37.88 -50.63
CA VAL A 72 39.11 -38.27 -50.92
C VAL A 72 39.02 -39.26 -52.08
N LYS A 73 39.82 -39.09 -53.13
CA LYS A 73 39.87 -40.04 -54.24
C LYS A 73 40.42 -41.39 -53.81
N ASP A 74 41.47 -41.39 -52.99
CA ASP A 74 42.07 -42.62 -52.46
C ASP A 74 41.12 -43.36 -51.52
N ILE A 75 40.40 -42.63 -50.66
CA ILE A 75 39.34 -43.18 -49.82
C ILE A 75 38.22 -43.77 -50.68
N GLN A 76 37.79 -43.07 -51.74
CA GLN A 76 36.74 -43.55 -52.63
C GLN A 76 37.15 -44.85 -53.33
N GLN A 77 38.40 -44.92 -53.81
CA GLN A 77 38.93 -46.14 -54.42
C GLN A 77 39.02 -47.28 -53.40
N SER A 78 39.52 -46.99 -52.20
CA SER A 78 39.58 -47.96 -51.10
C SER A 78 38.18 -48.48 -50.73
N LEU A 79 37.16 -47.63 -50.76
CA LEU A 79 35.77 -48.03 -50.47
C LEU A 79 35.19 -48.95 -51.56
N ILE A 80 35.55 -48.70 -52.82
CA ILE A 80 35.18 -49.56 -53.95
C ILE A 80 35.84 -50.93 -53.80
N ASP A 81 37.12 -50.96 -53.45
CA ASP A 81 37.87 -52.20 -53.25
C ASP A 81 37.32 -53.00 -52.06
N VAL A 82 37.05 -52.35 -50.92
CA VAL A 82 36.38 -52.97 -49.76
C VAL A 82 35.01 -53.54 -50.14
N ASN A 83 34.19 -52.81 -50.91
CA ASN A 83 32.88 -53.30 -51.34
C ASN A 83 33.00 -54.50 -52.29
N LYS A 84 34.02 -54.52 -53.15
CA LYS A 84 34.33 -55.66 -54.02
C LYS A 84 34.76 -56.88 -53.20
N ASP A 85 35.67 -56.70 -52.25
CA ASP A 85 36.14 -57.76 -51.35
C ASP A 85 35.00 -58.30 -50.47
N TRP A 86 34.11 -57.43 -49.99
CA TRP A 86 32.94 -57.81 -49.22
C TRP A 86 31.97 -58.66 -50.06
N ARG A 87 31.71 -58.28 -51.32
CA ARG A 87 30.90 -59.11 -52.24
C ARG A 87 31.54 -60.46 -52.56
N GLN A 88 32.87 -60.52 -52.71
CA GLN A 88 33.57 -61.79 -52.86
C GLN A 88 33.52 -62.65 -51.59
N SER A 89 33.54 -62.01 -50.41
CA SER A 89 33.44 -62.66 -49.10
C SER A 89 32.07 -63.30 -48.85
N ILE A 90 30.98 -62.79 -49.47
CA ILE A 90 29.63 -63.38 -49.34
C ILE A 90 29.60 -64.84 -49.83
N ASN A 91 30.29 -65.16 -50.94
CA ASN A 91 30.42 -66.55 -51.41
C ASN A 91 31.23 -67.43 -50.45
N THR A 92 32.14 -66.84 -49.66
CA THR A 92 32.90 -67.55 -48.62
C THR A 92 32.09 -67.74 -47.34
N ILE A 93 31.17 -66.82 -47.02
CA ILE A 93 30.27 -66.91 -45.86
C ILE A 93 29.28 -68.07 -46.00
N GLU A 94 28.81 -68.39 -47.21
CA GLU A 94 27.98 -69.59 -47.44
C GLU A 94 28.74 -70.89 -47.14
N ASN A 95 30.04 -70.96 -47.49
CA ASN A 95 30.90 -72.10 -47.18
C ASN A 95 31.30 -72.20 -45.70
N LEU A 96 31.07 -71.15 -44.90
CA LEU A 96 31.36 -71.09 -43.46
C LEU A 96 30.12 -71.36 -42.60
N LYS A 97 29.00 -71.82 -43.18
CA LYS A 97 27.78 -72.14 -42.43
C LYS A 97 28.03 -73.15 -41.30
N ASP A 98 28.80 -74.21 -41.57
CA ASP A 98 29.13 -75.22 -40.56
C ASP A 98 29.99 -74.64 -39.42
N VAL A 99 30.90 -73.72 -39.74
CA VAL A 99 31.70 -73.00 -38.73
C VAL A 99 30.82 -72.06 -37.90
N LYS A 100 29.87 -71.36 -38.54
CA LYS A 100 28.89 -70.52 -37.84
C LYS A 100 28.02 -71.36 -36.89
N ASP A 101 27.52 -72.50 -37.35
CA ASP A 101 26.70 -73.40 -36.53
C ASP A 101 27.50 -73.99 -35.36
N ALA A 102 28.77 -74.36 -35.59
CA ALA A 102 29.69 -74.78 -34.52
C ALA A 102 30.02 -73.64 -33.53
N VAL A 103 30.19 -72.41 -34.00
CA VAL A 103 30.40 -71.22 -33.14
C VAL A 103 29.15 -70.91 -32.33
N VAL A 104 27.95 -71.07 -32.89
CA VAL A 104 26.69 -70.93 -32.14
C VAL A 104 26.59 -71.99 -31.05
N GLN A 105 26.88 -73.27 -31.36
CA GLN A 105 26.89 -74.34 -30.36
C GLN A 105 27.95 -74.12 -29.28
N HIS A 106 29.17 -73.71 -29.65
CA HIS A 106 30.24 -73.40 -28.69
C HIS A 106 29.87 -72.19 -27.83
N SER A 107 29.27 -71.15 -28.41
CA SER A 107 28.77 -69.98 -27.69
C SER A 107 27.67 -70.35 -26.69
N GLN A 108 26.73 -71.22 -27.09
CA GLN A 108 25.68 -71.76 -26.22
C GLN A 108 26.27 -72.57 -25.06
N LEU A 109 27.20 -73.48 -25.33
CA LEU A 109 27.85 -74.29 -24.31
C LEU A 109 28.71 -73.44 -23.36
N ALA A 110 29.44 -72.46 -23.88
CA ALA A 110 30.20 -71.52 -23.07
C ALA A 110 29.30 -70.68 -22.15
N ALA A 111 28.20 -70.15 -22.69
CA ALA A 111 27.19 -69.44 -21.91
C ALA A 111 26.54 -70.33 -20.85
N ALA A 112 26.24 -71.60 -21.17
CA ALA A 112 25.69 -72.55 -20.21
C ALA A 112 26.68 -72.85 -19.07
N VAL A 113 27.96 -73.07 -19.37
CA VAL A 113 29.02 -73.32 -18.38
C VAL A 113 29.27 -72.10 -17.48
N GLU A 114 29.24 -70.90 -18.05
CA GLU A 114 29.38 -69.64 -17.29
C GLU A 114 28.18 -69.40 -16.37
N ASN A 115 26.96 -69.57 -16.90
CA ASN A 115 25.73 -69.38 -16.12
C ASN A 115 25.54 -70.47 -15.05
N LEU A 116 26.00 -71.71 -15.27
CA LEU A 116 25.93 -72.80 -14.28
C LEU A 116 26.61 -72.45 -12.96
N LYS A 117 27.78 -71.79 -12.99
CA LYS A 117 28.47 -71.35 -11.77
C LYS A 117 27.66 -70.32 -10.98
N ASN A 118 26.97 -69.44 -11.69
CA ASN A 118 26.16 -68.38 -11.08
C ASN A 118 24.85 -68.93 -10.51
N ILE A 119 24.22 -69.93 -11.15
CA ILE A 119 22.94 -70.52 -10.72
C ILE A 119 23.05 -71.16 -9.33
N PHE A 120 24.09 -71.95 -9.04
CA PHE A 120 24.25 -72.60 -7.73
C PHE A 120 24.52 -71.63 -6.58
N SER A 121 25.03 -70.43 -6.88
CA SER A 121 25.39 -69.42 -5.89
C SER A 121 24.24 -68.46 -5.56
N VAL A 122 23.11 -68.52 -6.30
CA VAL A 122 21.99 -67.56 -6.15
C VAL A 122 21.42 -67.49 -4.73
N PRO A 123 21.06 -68.60 -4.05
CA PRO A 123 20.46 -68.52 -2.71
C PRO A 123 21.41 -67.92 -1.66
N GLU A 124 22.70 -68.20 -1.76
CA GLU A 124 23.73 -67.66 -0.86
C GLU A 124 23.90 -66.15 -1.09
N ILE A 125 24.02 -65.72 -2.34
CA ILE A 125 24.16 -64.29 -2.69
C ILE A 125 22.89 -63.52 -2.29
N VAL A 126 21.70 -64.10 -2.44
CA VAL A 126 20.43 -63.47 -2.00
C VAL A 126 20.46 -63.22 -0.49
N ARG A 127 20.83 -64.23 0.32
CA ARG A 127 20.94 -64.09 1.78
C ARG A 127 21.99 -63.05 2.17
N GLU A 128 23.18 -63.10 1.58
CA GLU A 128 24.23 -62.10 1.86
C GLU A 128 23.82 -60.68 1.45
N THR A 129 23.05 -60.54 0.37
CA THR A 129 22.57 -59.23 -0.07
C THR A 129 21.52 -58.69 0.89
N HIS A 130 20.64 -59.55 1.42
CA HIS A 130 19.68 -59.17 2.46
C HIS A 130 20.40 -58.64 3.71
N ASP A 131 21.41 -59.37 4.22
CA ASP A 131 22.22 -58.93 5.38
C ASP A 131 22.90 -57.57 5.13
N LEU A 132 23.38 -57.31 3.90
CA LEU A 132 23.98 -56.03 3.55
C LEU A 132 22.96 -54.89 3.51
N ILE A 133 21.71 -55.16 3.09
CA ILE A 133 20.62 -54.17 3.14
C ILE A 133 20.29 -53.83 4.59
N GLU A 134 20.17 -54.82 5.47
CA GLU A 134 19.89 -54.61 6.90
C GLU A 134 20.98 -53.81 7.60
N ARG A 135 22.25 -54.02 7.22
CA ARG A 135 23.40 -53.26 7.76
C ARG A 135 23.55 -51.85 7.16
N GLY A 136 22.77 -51.50 6.13
CA GLY A 136 22.86 -50.21 5.46
C GLY A 136 24.03 -50.07 4.48
N GLU A 137 24.69 -51.17 4.09
CA GLU A 137 25.79 -51.18 3.11
C GLU A 137 25.24 -51.19 1.66
N LEU A 138 24.47 -50.15 1.33
CA LEU A 138 23.59 -50.12 0.15
C LEU A 138 24.32 -50.30 -1.19
N LEU A 139 25.55 -49.78 -1.33
CA LEU A 139 26.33 -49.90 -2.58
C LEU A 139 26.78 -51.34 -2.84
N GLN A 140 27.16 -52.07 -1.79
CA GLN A 140 27.58 -53.46 -1.91
C GLN A 140 26.36 -54.35 -2.16
N ALA A 141 25.27 -54.09 -1.45
CA ALA A 141 23.99 -54.76 -1.69
C ALA A 141 23.52 -54.55 -3.14
N HIS A 142 23.54 -53.32 -3.63
CA HIS A 142 23.17 -52.99 -5.01
C HIS A 142 24.02 -53.72 -6.04
N ARG A 143 25.34 -53.81 -5.82
CA ARG A 143 26.24 -54.54 -6.72
C ARG A 143 25.87 -56.02 -6.82
N LYS A 144 25.67 -56.70 -5.69
CA LYS A 144 25.28 -58.12 -5.67
C LYS A 144 23.92 -58.33 -6.33
N LEU A 145 22.95 -57.45 -6.05
CA LEU A 145 21.64 -57.48 -6.69
C LEU A 145 21.75 -57.30 -8.22
N MET A 146 22.58 -56.37 -8.68
CA MET A 146 22.81 -56.12 -10.10
C MET A 146 23.45 -57.32 -10.81
N ASP A 147 24.40 -58.01 -10.17
CA ASP A 147 25.04 -59.20 -10.72
C ASP A 147 24.03 -60.36 -10.86
N LEU A 148 23.14 -60.51 -9.87
CA LEU A 148 22.02 -61.46 -9.95
C LEU A 148 21.02 -61.07 -11.05
N GLU A 149 20.61 -59.80 -11.13
CA GLU A 149 19.69 -59.30 -12.17
C GLU A 149 20.27 -59.51 -13.56
N CYS A 150 21.56 -59.21 -13.75
CA CYS A 150 22.26 -59.44 -15.01
C CYS A 150 22.25 -60.92 -15.41
N SER A 151 22.49 -61.82 -14.46
CA SER A 151 22.46 -63.27 -14.69
C SER A 151 21.08 -63.75 -15.13
N ARG A 152 20.03 -63.31 -14.42
CA ARG A 152 18.63 -63.60 -14.80
C ARG A 152 18.31 -63.04 -16.19
N ASP A 153 18.60 -61.77 -16.42
CA ASP A 153 18.25 -61.07 -17.65
C ASP A 153 18.96 -61.66 -18.88
N ASN A 154 20.21 -62.11 -18.71
CA ASN A 154 20.96 -62.82 -19.75
C ASN A 154 20.35 -64.20 -20.06
N LEU A 155 20.00 -64.97 -19.04
CA LEU A 155 19.32 -66.26 -19.22
C LEU A 155 17.97 -66.10 -19.93
N MET A 156 17.18 -65.11 -19.52
CA MET A 156 15.90 -64.81 -20.15
C MET A 156 16.07 -64.34 -21.60
N TYR A 157 17.11 -63.56 -21.89
CA TYR A 157 17.40 -63.12 -23.25
C TYR A 157 17.86 -64.28 -24.16
N GLU A 158 18.75 -65.14 -23.67
CA GLU A 158 19.19 -66.31 -24.43
C GLU A 158 18.01 -67.24 -24.72
N GLN A 159 17.14 -67.47 -23.74
CA GLN A 159 15.90 -68.23 -23.95
C GLN A 159 14.99 -67.56 -24.99
N TYR A 160 14.78 -66.25 -24.90
CA TYR A 160 14.00 -65.50 -25.88
C TYR A 160 14.59 -65.58 -27.30
N ARG A 161 15.93 -65.62 -27.42
CA ARG A 161 16.63 -65.74 -28.71
C ARG A 161 16.52 -67.14 -29.31
N MET A 162 16.40 -68.17 -28.46
CA MET A 162 16.20 -69.56 -28.89
C MET A 162 14.76 -69.83 -29.29
N ASP A 163 13.81 -69.52 -28.41
CA ASP A 163 12.37 -69.67 -28.67
C ASP A 163 11.57 -68.61 -27.90
N SER A 164 11.19 -67.56 -28.61
CA SER A 164 10.40 -66.45 -28.06
C SER A 164 8.98 -66.85 -27.64
N LYS A 165 8.49 -68.04 -28.03
CA LYS A 165 7.17 -68.56 -27.66
C LYS A 165 7.21 -69.51 -26.46
N ASN A 166 8.40 -69.93 -26.02
CA ASN A 166 8.55 -70.83 -24.89
C ASN A 166 8.33 -70.11 -23.55
N THR A 167 7.07 -70.03 -23.16
CA THR A 167 6.62 -69.40 -21.92
C THR A 167 6.90 -70.24 -20.67
N HIS A 168 7.04 -71.57 -20.80
CA HIS A 168 7.30 -72.45 -19.66
C HIS A 168 8.69 -72.19 -19.06
N ASP A 169 9.73 -72.20 -19.89
CA ASP A 169 11.11 -72.00 -19.44
C ASP A 169 11.35 -70.56 -18.96
N MET A 170 10.71 -69.58 -19.61
CA MET A 170 10.72 -68.18 -19.15
C MET A 170 10.10 -68.04 -17.75
N ASN A 171 9.02 -68.77 -17.46
CA ASN A 171 8.39 -68.77 -16.15
C ASN A 171 9.22 -69.52 -15.10
N LEU A 172 9.93 -70.60 -15.48
CA LEU A 172 10.86 -71.30 -14.58
C LEU A 172 11.99 -70.39 -14.14
N ILE A 173 12.63 -69.68 -15.08
CA ILE A 173 13.68 -68.69 -14.77
C ILE A 173 13.11 -67.59 -13.87
N HIS A 174 11.94 -67.06 -14.20
CA HIS A 174 11.29 -66.04 -13.38
C HIS A 174 11.02 -66.52 -11.94
N THR A 175 10.54 -67.76 -11.77
CA THR A 175 10.25 -68.34 -10.46
C THR A 175 11.53 -68.58 -9.65
N TYR A 176 12.58 -69.11 -10.28
CA TYR A 176 13.87 -69.36 -9.62
C TYR A 176 14.49 -68.09 -9.04
N PHE A 177 14.41 -66.97 -9.79
CA PHE A 177 14.89 -65.67 -9.36
C PHE A 177 13.83 -64.85 -8.60
N GLY A 178 12.72 -65.45 -8.14
CA GLY A 178 11.61 -64.72 -7.54
C GLY A 178 11.98 -63.90 -6.28
N ASP A 179 12.91 -64.39 -5.46
CA ASP A 179 13.34 -63.70 -4.24
C ASP A 179 14.18 -62.43 -4.52
N MET A 180 14.74 -62.30 -5.71
CA MET A 180 15.44 -61.09 -6.15
C MET A 180 14.50 -59.87 -6.22
N GLN A 181 13.24 -60.09 -6.60
CA GLN A 181 12.26 -59.00 -6.67
C GLN A 181 12.02 -58.40 -5.28
N LYS A 182 11.87 -59.25 -4.26
CA LYS A 182 11.73 -58.83 -2.85
C LYS A 182 12.95 -58.04 -2.39
N LEU A 183 14.14 -58.54 -2.70
CA LEU A 183 15.41 -57.90 -2.38
C LEU A 183 15.56 -56.53 -3.05
N SER A 184 15.13 -56.40 -4.31
CA SER A 184 15.09 -55.11 -5.00
C SER A 184 14.09 -54.14 -4.37
N GLU A 185 12.96 -54.63 -3.86
CA GLU A 185 11.96 -53.81 -3.17
C GLU A 185 12.44 -53.36 -1.79
N GLU A 186 13.12 -54.23 -1.04
CA GLU A 186 13.73 -53.91 0.26
C GLU A 186 14.86 -52.88 0.11
N LEU A 187 15.75 -53.07 -0.88
CA LEU A 187 16.76 -52.08 -1.21
C LEU A 187 16.10 -50.75 -1.55
N ALA A 188 15.08 -50.75 -2.43
CA ALA A 188 14.36 -49.54 -2.80
C ALA A 188 13.73 -48.84 -1.57
N LYS A 189 13.12 -49.59 -0.64
CA LYS A 189 12.58 -49.04 0.61
C LYS A 189 13.66 -48.31 1.42
N GLN A 190 14.86 -48.89 1.57
CA GLN A 190 15.98 -48.23 2.25
C GLN A 190 16.44 -46.96 1.51
N LEU A 191 16.55 -47.00 0.17
CA LEU A 191 16.88 -45.81 -0.63
C LEU A 191 15.85 -44.68 -0.39
N TRP A 192 14.56 -45.01 -0.43
CA TRP A 192 13.48 -44.04 -0.24
C TRP A 192 13.45 -43.45 1.17
N MET A 193 13.74 -44.24 2.20
CA MET A 193 13.86 -43.75 3.57
C MET A 193 15.00 -42.72 3.72
N VAL A 194 16.13 -42.95 3.04
CA VAL A 194 17.25 -42.00 3.01
C VAL A 194 16.87 -40.72 2.25
N VAL A 195 16.20 -40.85 1.09
CA VAL A 195 15.74 -39.70 0.28
C VAL A 195 14.70 -38.85 1.03
N GLN A 196 13.74 -39.46 1.73
CA GLN A 196 12.77 -38.77 2.59
C GLN A 196 13.45 -37.97 3.71
N ARG A 197 14.62 -38.42 4.15
CA ARG A 197 15.42 -37.76 5.19
C ARG A 197 16.62 -37.04 4.60
N SER A 198 16.61 -36.71 3.30
CA SER A 198 17.77 -36.19 2.57
C SER A 198 18.43 -34.99 3.26
N LEU A 199 17.65 -34.00 3.69
CA LEU A 199 18.16 -32.80 4.38
C LEU A 199 18.78 -33.09 5.76
N VAL A 200 18.24 -34.07 6.50
CA VAL A 200 18.83 -34.50 7.79
C VAL A 200 20.04 -35.39 7.56
N THR A 201 19.98 -36.24 6.54
CA THR A 201 21.04 -37.18 6.17
C THR A 201 22.26 -36.40 5.70
N VAL A 202 22.10 -35.40 4.83
CA VAL A 202 23.24 -34.62 4.33
C VAL A 202 23.94 -33.83 5.43
N ARG A 203 23.24 -33.45 6.51
CA ARG A 203 23.85 -32.82 7.68
C ARG A 203 24.69 -33.79 8.53
N ARG A 204 24.27 -35.06 8.60
CA ARG A 204 24.90 -36.08 9.47
C ARG A 204 25.95 -36.92 8.74
N ASP A 205 25.59 -37.39 7.55
CA ASP A 205 26.40 -38.24 6.69
C ASP A 205 26.05 -38.01 5.19
N PRO A 206 26.72 -37.05 4.52
CA PRO A 206 26.59 -36.83 3.08
C PRO A 206 26.92 -38.07 2.24
N THR A 207 27.81 -38.95 2.73
CA THR A 207 28.32 -40.08 1.94
C THR A 207 27.25 -41.14 1.68
N LEU A 208 26.33 -41.33 2.64
CA LEU A 208 25.16 -42.19 2.47
C LEU A 208 24.25 -41.67 1.37
N LEU A 209 23.98 -40.36 1.33
CA LEU A 209 23.14 -39.77 0.28
C LEU A 209 23.79 -39.88 -1.11
N VAL A 210 25.10 -39.59 -1.21
CA VAL A 210 25.85 -39.77 -2.46
C VAL A 210 25.79 -41.24 -2.91
N SER A 211 25.86 -42.19 -1.97
CA SER A 211 25.75 -43.62 -2.26
C SER A 211 24.37 -43.97 -2.87
N VAL A 212 23.29 -43.42 -2.32
CA VAL A 212 21.93 -43.56 -2.85
C VAL A 212 21.82 -42.97 -4.27
N VAL A 213 22.30 -41.75 -4.47
CA VAL A 213 22.26 -41.08 -5.80
C VAL A 213 23.08 -41.86 -6.84
N ARG A 214 24.23 -42.42 -6.45
CA ARG A 214 25.04 -43.28 -7.32
C ARG A 214 24.32 -44.56 -7.73
N ILE A 215 23.54 -45.16 -6.83
CA ILE A 215 22.72 -46.34 -7.14
C ILE A 215 21.64 -45.95 -8.16
N ILE A 216 20.93 -44.85 -7.94
CA ILE A 216 19.90 -44.34 -8.86
C ILE A 216 20.49 -44.07 -10.26
N GLU A 217 21.63 -43.39 -10.35
CA GLU A 217 22.31 -43.14 -11.64
C GLU A 217 22.72 -44.43 -12.38
N ARG A 218 23.17 -45.45 -11.64
CA ARG A 218 23.51 -46.76 -12.22
C ARG A 218 22.27 -47.48 -12.77
N GLU A 219 21.17 -47.40 -12.05
CA GLU A 219 19.88 -47.98 -12.46
C GLU A 219 19.33 -47.28 -13.70
N GLU A 220 19.35 -45.94 -13.76
CA GLU A 220 18.95 -45.17 -14.94
C GLU A 220 19.83 -45.46 -16.17
N LYS A 221 21.14 -45.63 -15.96
CA LYS A 221 22.06 -46.04 -17.03
C LYS A 221 21.75 -47.44 -17.54
N THR A 222 21.35 -48.35 -16.64
CA THR A 222 20.96 -49.72 -16.98
C THR A 222 19.63 -49.72 -17.74
N ASP A 223 18.65 -48.96 -17.27
CA ASP A 223 17.37 -48.77 -17.95
C ASP A 223 17.56 -48.24 -19.38
N ARG A 224 18.43 -47.24 -19.57
CA ARG A 224 18.75 -46.71 -20.91
C ARG A 224 19.34 -47.79 -21.83
N ARG A 225 20.31 -48.55 -21.34
CA ARG A 225 20.92 -49.67 -22.08
C ARG A 225 19.89 -50.73 -22.45
N MET A 226 18.99 -51.09 -21.54
CA MET A 226 17.94 -52.08 -21.80
C MET A 226 16.91 -51.58 -22.82
N LEU A 227 16.54 -50.29 -22.76
CA LEU A 227 15.64 -49.68 -23.75
C LEU A 227 16.28 -49.63 -25.14
N ASP A 228 17.58 -49.33 -25.25
CA ASP A 228 18.28 -49.37 -26.53
C ASP A 228 18.42 -50.80 -27.07
N ARG A 229 18.70 -51.78 -26.20
CA ARG A 229 18.68 -53.20 -26.55
C ARG A 229 17.29 -53.66 -27.02
N LYS A 230 16.21 -53.17 -26.41
CA LYS A 230 14.83 -53.47 -26.83
C LYS A 230 14.57 -53.00 -28.26
N LYS A 231 15.07 -51.82 -28.66
CA LYS A 231 14.93 -51.33 -30.05
C LYS A 231 15.58 -52.27 -31.06
N GLN A 232 16.68 -52.92 -30.68
CA GLN A 232 17.44 -53.84 -31.55
C GLN A 232 16.88 -55.26 -31.54
N THR A 233 16.39 -55.73 -30.40
CA THR A 233 16.10 -57.17 -30.17
C THR A 233 14.63 -57.49 -29.88
N GLY A 234 13.80 -56.48 -29.61
CA GLY A 234 12.40 -56.64 -29.18
C GLY A 234 12.21 -57.08 -27.72
N PHE A 235 13.26 -57.55 -27.05
CA PHE A 235 13.20 -58.07 -25.69
C PHE A 235 13.49 -56.99 -24.63
N ILE A 236 12.75 -57.05 -23.53
CA ILE A 236 13.07 -56.30 -22.30
C ILE A 236 12.81 -57.21 -21.09
N PRO A 237 13.74 -57.26 -20.12
CA PRO A 237 13.52 -58.04 -18.90
C PRO A 237 12.31 -57.53 -18.09
N PRO A 238 11.64 -58.41 -17.33
CA PRO A 238 10.53 -58.02 -16.46
C PRO A 238 11.01 -57.02 -15.39
N GLY A 239 10.18 -56.01 -15.11
CA GLY A 239 10.49 -54.96 -14.11
C GLY A 239 11.35 -53.81 -14.62
N ARG A 240 11.74 -53.78 -15.91
CA ARG A 240 12.49 -52.68 -16.55
C ARG A 240 11.62 -51.90 -17.54
N PRO A 241 11.77 -50.56 -17.64
CA PRO A 241 12.63 -49.70 -16.84
C PRO A 241 12.06 -49.48 -15.42
N LYS A 242 12.95 -49.37 -14.43
CA LYS A 242 12.58 -49.14 -13.03
C LYS A 242 12.22 -47.67 -12.73
N LYS A 243 12.80 -46.73 -13.48
CA LYS A 243 12.58 -45.27 -13.37
C LYS A 243 12.78 -44.72 -11.95
N TRP A 244 13.90 -45.07 -11.32
CA TRP A 244 14.19 -44.69 -9.93
C TRP A 244 14.46 -43.20 -9.75
N LYS A 245 14.93 -42.50 -10.79
CA LYS A 245 15.09 -41.04 -10.75
C LYS A 245 13.75 -40.32 -10.64
N GLU A 246 12.75 -40.74 -11.42
CA GLU A 246 11.39 -40.20 -11.35
C GLU A 246 10.78 -40.45 -9.95
N LYS A 247 10.90 -41.68 -9.43
CA LYS A 247 10.43 -42.02 -8.08
C LYS A 247 11.11 -41.21 -6.98
N MET A 248 12.43 -40.98 -7.09
CA MET A 248 13.17 -40.14 -6.14
C MET A 248 12.59 -38.72 -6.07
N PHE A 249 12.35 -38.09 -7.21
CA PHE A 249 11.77 -36.74 -7.24
C PHE A 249 10.34 -36.72 -6.68
N ASN A 250 9.50 -37.70 -7.01
CA ASN A 250 8.16 -37.81 -6.42
C ASN A 250 8.21 -37.97 -4.89
N ILE A 251 9.21 -38.66 -4.36
CA ILE A 251 9.40 -38.81 -2.91
C ILE A 251 9.85 -37.49 -2.28
N LEU A 252 10.78 -36.76 -2.92
CA LEU A 252 11.21 -35.45 -2.45
C LEU A 252 10.05 -34.45 -2.42
N GLU A 253 9.24 -34.40 -3.47
CA GLU A 253 8.06 -33.53 -3.56
C GLU A 253 7.03 -33.83 -2.46
N ARG A 254 6.73 -35.11 -2.23
CA ARG A 254 5.86 -35.54 -1.12
C ARG A 254 6.45 -35.20 0.24
N THR A 255 7.77 -35.34 0.40
CA THR A 255 8.47 -35.01 1.65
C THR A 255 8.34 -33.53 1.96
N VAL A 256 8.53 -32.66 0.97
CA VAL A 256 8.36 -31.21 1.10
C VAL A 256 6.91 -30.87 1.48
N SER A 257 5.94 -31.45 0.78
CA SER A 257 4.50 -31.20 1.03
C SER A 257 4.10 -31.62 2.45
N THR A 258 4.39 -32.87 2.84
CA THR A 258 4.11 -33.39 4.20
C THR A 258 4.82 -32.60 5.28
N ARG A 259 6.02 -32.06 4.99
CA ARG A 259 6.75 -31.24 5.95
C ARG A 259 6.06 -29.91 6.19
N ILE A 260 5.58 -29.23 5.15
CA ILE A 260 4.82 -27.97 5.28
C ILE A 260 3.50 -28.20 5.99
N GLU A 261 2.72 -29.21 5.59
CA GLU A 261 1.47 -29.60 6.25
C GLU A 261 1.67 -29.92 7.73
N GLY A 262 2.72 -30.67 8.06
CA GLY A 262 3.06 -31.08 9.43
C GLY A 262 3.55 -29.96 10.34
N THR A 263 3.73 -28.72 9.84
CA THR A 263 4.11 -27.56 10.67
C THR A 263 2.95 -26.95 11.45
N GLN A 264 1.70 -27.34 11.15
CA GLN A 264 0.54 -26.83 11.86
C GLN A 264 0.41 -27.52 13.23
N ALA A 265 0.98 -26.88 14.26
CA ALA A 265 0.90 -27.36 15.64
C ALA A 265 -0.37 -26.88 16.37
N ASP A 266 -0.79 -25.63 16.10
CA ASP A 266 -1.90 -24.97 16.77
C ASP A 266 -3.12 -24.84 15.84
N THR A 267 -4.30 -24.93 16.43
CA THR A 267 -5.60 -24.68 15.78
C THR A 267 -6.16 -23.32 16.22
N ARG A 268 -7.14 -22.79 15.48
CA ARG A 268 -7.81 -21.52 15.81
C ARG A 268 -8.44 -21.56 17.21
N GLU A 269 -8.94 -22.71 17.63
CA GLU A 269 -9.55 -22.92 18.95
C GLU A 269 -8.53 -22.90 20.10
N SER A 270 -7.30 -23.33 19.84
CA SER A 270 -6.24 -23.40 20.85
C SER A 270 -5.50 -22.07 21.06
N ASP A 271 -5.30 -21.28 20.00
CA ASP A 271 -4.58 -20.01 20.09
C ASP A 271 -5.08 -18.97 19.07
N LYS A 272 -5.34 -17.74 19.54
CA LYS A 272 -5.78 -16.63 18.67
C LYS A 272 -4.69 -16.18 17.68
N MET A 273 -3.42 -16.49 17.94
CA MET A 273 -2.28 -16.19 17.08
C MET A 273 -1.79 -17.41 16.29
N TRP A 274 -2.60 -18.48 16.19
CA TRP A 274 -2.22 -19.73 15.52
C TRP A 274 -1.66 -19.50 14.11
N LEU A 275 -2.29 -18.64 13.30
CA LEU A 275 -1.88 -18.41 11.91
C LEU A 275 -0.54 -17.68 11.84
N VAL A 276 -0.32 -16.66 12.68
CA VAL A 276 0.96 -15.94 12.76
C VAL A 276 2.09 -16.90 13.12
N ARG A 277 1.87 -17.78 14.12
CA ARG A 277 2.86 -18.78 14.51
C ARG A 277 3.11 -19.80 13.41
N HIS A 278 2.05 -20.30 12.78
CA HIS A 278 2.16 -21.27 11.70
C HIS A 278 3.00 -20.72 10.53
N LEU A 279 2.71 -19.50 10.09
CA LEU A 279 3.44 -18.82 9.02
C LEU A 279 4.90 -18.55 9.39
N GLU A 280 5.19 -18.20 10.64
CA GLU A 280 6.55 -17.97 11.13
C GLU A 280 7.36 -19.28 11.22
N ILE A 281 6.73 -20.39 11.63
CA ILE A 281 7.34 -21.72 11.63
C ILE A 281 7.67 -22.15 10.21
N ILE A 282 6.73 -22.00 9.27
CA ILE A 282 6.96 -22.29 7.84
C ILE A 282 8.13 -21.47 7.31
N ARG A 283 8.15 -20.14 7.54
CA ARG A 283 9.22 -19.24 7.11
C ARG A 283 10.59 -19.74 7.56
N LYS A 284 10.73 -20.06 8.85
CA LYS A 284 12.00 -20.54 9.44
C LYS A 284 12.43 -21.88 8.86
N TYR A 285 11.50 -22.84 8.75
CA TYR A 285 11.85 -24.18 8.27
C TYR A 285 12.24 -24.18 6.80
N VAL A 286 11.47 -23.52 5.94
CA VAL A 286 11.78 -23.46 4.51
C VAL A 286 13.13 -22.77 4.29
N LEU A 287 13.40 -21.66 4.98
CA LEU A 287 14.69 -20.98 4.87
C LEU A 287 15.85 -21.89 5.30
N ASP A 288 15.77 -22.54 6.46
CA ASP A 288 16.81 -23.47 6.95
C ASP A 288 17.02 -24.65 6.00
N ASP A 289 15.95 -25.19 5.43
CA ASP A 289 16.00 -26.29 4.48
C ASP A 289 16.65 -25.88 3.15
N LEU A 290 16.31 -24.69 2.62
CA LEU A 290 16.91 -24.17 1.39
C LEU A 290 18.39 -23.82 1.58
N LEU A 291 18.78 -23.25 2.72
CA LEU A 291 20.19 -22.99 3.03
C LEU A 291 21.01 -24.28 3.08
N VAL A 292 20.45 -25.34 3.65
CA VAL A 292 21.11 -26.65 3.67
C VAL A 292 21.07 -27.34 2.32
N ALA A 293 20.03 -27.11 1.53
CA ALA A 293 19.99 -27.57 0.15
C ALA A 293 21.12 -26.95 -0.68
N LYS A 294 21.30 -25.63 -0.58
CA LYS A 294 22.35 -24.89 -1.28
C LYS A 294 23.75 -25.31 -0.83
N THR A 295 23.98 -25.40 0.48
CA THR A 295 25.33 -25.59 1.02
C THR A 295 25.80 -27.04 0.98
N LEU A 296 24.92 -28.01 1.26
CA LEU A 296 25.29 -29.41 1.47
C LEU A 296 24.65 -30.35 0.44
N LEU A 297 23.36 -30.15 0.14
CA LEU A 297 22.64 -31.05 -0.75
C LEU A 297 23.14 -30.94 -2.19
N ASP A 298 23.37 -29.72 -2.69
CA ASP A 298 23.81 -29.49 -4.07
C ASP A 298 25.14 -30.20 -4.38
N GLN A 299 26.07 -30.21 -3.42
CA GLN A 299 27.36 -30.91 -3.54
C GLN A 299 27.23 -32.45 -3.57
N SER A 300 26.10 -32.98 -3.09
CA SER A 300 25.85 -34.43 -3.02
C SER A 300 25.21 -35.00 -4.30
N PHE A 301 24.78 -34.14 -5.23
CA PHE A 301 24.15 -34.53 -6.49
C PHE A 301 25.02 -34.13 -7.70
N PRO A 302 24.92 -34.86 -8.83
CA PRO A 302 25.55 -34.42 -10.07
C PRO A 302 24.95 -33.10 -10.59
N PRO A 303 25.74 -32.19 -11.20
CA PRO A 303 25.26 -30.87 -11.65
C PRO A 303 24.05 -30.91 -12.60
N HIS A 304 23.93 -31.95 -13.43
CA HIS A 304 22.83 -32.11 -14.38
C HIS A 304 21.47 -32.46 -13.71
N TYR A 305 21.44 -32.72 -12.40
CA TYR A 305 20.19 -32.88 -11.65
C TYR A 305 19.53 -31.54 -11.37
N ASP A 306 20.31 -30.47 -11.25
CA ASP A 306 19.83 -29.14 -10.86
C ASP A 306 18.96 -29.21 -9.59
N ILE A 307 19.50 -29.90 -8.57
CA ILE A 307 18.71 -30.35 -7.41
C ILE A 307 18.21 -29.17 -6.58
N PHE A 308 19.02 -28.13 -6.43
CA PHE A 308 18.62 -26.93 -5.69
C PHE A 308 17.41 -26.26 -6.33
N ASN A 309 17.46 -25.95 -7.64
CA ASN A 309 16.35 -25.30 -8.34
C ASN A 309 15.09 -26.18 -8.36
N ARG A 310 15.24 -27.50 -8.52
CA ARG A 310 14.10 -28.42 -8.41
C ARG A 310 13.47 -28.41 -7.02
N LEU A 311 14.30 -28.43 -5.97
CA LEU A 311 13.81 -28.40 -4.60
C LEU A 311 13.17 -27.05 -4.26
N LEU A 312 13.76 -25.95 -4.73
CA LEU A 312 13.20 -24.60 -4.64
C LEU A 312 11.79 -24.56 -5.26
N ASN A 313 11.63 -25.10 -6.46
CA ASN A 313 10.33 -25.18 -7.14
C ASN A 313 9.32 -26.06 -6.36
N MET A 314 9.77 -27.18 -5.79
CA MET A 314 8.90 -28.03 -4.94
C MET A 314 8.42 -27.27 -3.68
N TYR A 315 9.32 -26.54 -3.00
CA TYR A 315 8.94 -25.71 -1.86
C TYR A 315 7.99 -24.59 -2.29
N HIS A 316 8.26 -23.93 -3.40
CA HIS A 316 7.40 -22.88 -3.93
C HIS A 316 5.98 -23.39 -4.22
N GLN A 317 5.84 -24.52 -4.92
CA GLN A 317 4.55 -25.14 -5.24
C GLN A 317 3.79 -25.61 -3.99
N ALA A 318 4.49 -26.21 -3.04
CA ALA A 318 3.88 -26.67 -1.80
C ALA A 318 3.44 -25.49 -0.91
N LEU A 319 4.21 -24.40 -0.88
CA LEU A 319 3.81 -23.15 -0.24
C LEU A 319 2.61 -22.52 -0.94
N ALA A 320 2.61 -22.41 -2.26
CA ALA A 320 1.51 -21.85 -3.02
C ALA A 320 0.20 -22.62 -2.76
N THR A 321 0.26 -23.96 -2.81
CA THR A 321 -0.88 -24.83 -2.48
C THR A 321 -1.38 -24.56 -1.07
N ARG A 322 -0.47 -24.52 -0.09
CA ARG A 322 -0.83 -24.28 1.31
C ARG A 322 -1.44 -22.90 1.55
N MET A 323 -0.88 -21.85 0.94
CA MET A 323 -1.41 -20.49 1.06
C MET A 323 -2.78 -20.36 0.39
N GLN A 324 -3.03 -21.08 -0.72
CA GLN A 324 -4.34 -21.14 -1.35
C GLN A 324 -5.38 -21.86 -0.49
N GLU A 325 -5.01 -22.96 0.18
CA GLU A 325 -5.88 -23.65 1.14
C GLU A 325 -6.27 -22.71 2.29
N LEU A 326 -5.29 -22.04 2.91
CA LEU A 326 -5.53 -21.08 3.99
C LEU A 326 -6.39 -19.90 3.53
N ALA A 327 -6.19 -19.41 2.31
CA ALA A 327 -7.00 -18.34 1.73
C ALA A 327 -8.45 -18.75 1.42
N ALA A 328 -8.70 -20.04 1.17
CA ALA A 328 -10.04 -20.58 0.92
C ALA A 328 -10.85 -20.79 2.21
N GLU A 329 -10.21 -20.78 3.38
CA GLU A 329 -10.88 -20.83 4.67
C GLU A 329 -11.61 -19.52 5.00
N ASP A 330 -12.56 -19.59 5.94
CA ASP A 330 -13.23 -18.39 6.45
C ASP A 330 -12.32 -17.68 7.46
N LEU A 331 -11.44 -16.82 6.93
CA LEU A 331 -10.48 -16.03 7.72
C LEU A 331 -11.12 -14.78 8.36
N GLU A 332 -10.77 -14.51 9.62
CA GLU A 332 -11.07 -13.26 10.33
C GLU A 332 -10.18 -12.10 9.85
N ALA A 333 -10.57 -10.85 10.16
CA ALA A 333 -9.86 -9.67 9.65
C ALA A 333 -8.36 -9.63 10.01
N ASN A 334 -7.99 -10.00 11.24
CA ASN A 334 -6.60 -10.10 11.69
C ASN A 334 -5.83 -11.25 11.01
N GLU A 335 -6.51 -12.34 10.66
CA GLU A 335 -5.91 -13.47 9.97
C GLU A 335 -5.68 -13.16 8.50
N ILE A 336 -6.61 -12.45 7.86
CA ILE A 336 -6.44 -11.90 6.50
C ILE A 336 -5.21 -11.00 6.45
N VAL A 337 -5.06 -10.09 7.42
CA VAL A 337 -3.86 -9.23 7.53
C VAL A 337 -2.60 -10.09 7.63
N SER A 338 -2.60 -11.08 8.52
CA SER A 338 -1.43 -11.95 8.74
C SER A 338 -1.02 -12.71 7.49
N LEU A 339 -1.98 -13.30 6.77
CA LEU A 339 -1.74 -14.05 5.54
C LEU A 339 -1.24 -13.13 4.41
N LEU A 340 -1.91 -12.00 4.18
CA LEU A 340 -1.54 -11.08 3.10
C LEU A 340 -0.19 -10.41 3.34
N THR A 341 0.11 -9.99 4.57
CA THR A 341 1.43 -9.47 4.92
C THR A 341 2.51 -10.52 4.68
N TRP A 342 2.25 -11.78 5.02
CA TRP A 342 3.23 -12.84 4.82
C TRP A 342 3.47 -13.13 3.33
N VAL A 343 2.41 -13.27 2.54
CA VAL A 343 2.50 -13.61 1.11
C VAL A 343 3.06 -12.46 0.28
N LEU A 344 2.66 -11.21 0.55
CA LEU A 344 3.07 -10.05 -0.25
C LEU A 344 4.41 -9.48 0.19
N ASN A 345 4.72 -9.50 1.49
CA ASN A 345 5.89 -8.82 2.03
C ASN A 345 6.93 -9.81 2.55
N THR A 346 6.57 -10.76 3.41
CA THR A 346 7.56 -11.65 4.04
C THR A 346 8.20 -12.62 3.06
N TYR A 347 7.42 -13.25 2.17
CA TYR A 347 7.91 -14.28 1.24
C TYR A 347 9.07 -13.79 0.35
N ASN A 348 8.92 -12.61 -0.24
CA ASN A 348 9.92 -11.99 -1.13
C ASN A 348 11.00 -11.18 -0.38
N SER A 349 10.88 -11.03 0.95
CA SER A 349 11.82 -10.23 1.74
C SER A 349 13.14 -10.94 2.01
N ALA A 350 14.10 -10.19 2.58
CA ALA A 350 15.36 -10.71 3.11
C ALA A 350 15.19 -11.75 4.23
N GLU A 351 14.00 -11.84 4.84
CA GLU A 351 13.69 -12.83 5.86
C GLU A 351 13.39 -14.22 5.30
N MET A 352 13.24 -14.36 3.97
CA MET A 352 12.93 -15.62 3.30
C MET A 352 13.60 -15.72 1.91
N MET A 353 12.87 -15.55 0.80
CA MET A 353 13.43 -15.82 -0.55
C MET A 353 14.45 -14.77 -0.99
N GLY A 354 14.38 -13.54 -0.48
CA GLY A 354 15.36 -12.48 -0.73
C GLY A 354 16.57 -12.51 0.20
N ASN A 355 16.76 -13.59 0.96
CA ASN A 355 17.87 -13.71 1.90
C ASN A 355 19.22 -13.70 1.16
N SER A 356 20.20 -12.95 1.69
CA SER A 356 21.53 -12.82 1.07
C SER A 356 22.26 -14.15 0.92
N ASP A 357 22.02 -15.10 1.83
CA ASP A 357 22.68 -16.40 1.82
C ASP A 357 22.10 -17.34 0.75
N LEU A 358 20.96 -17.00 0.13
CA LEU A 358 20.40 -17.69 -1.04
C LEU A 358 20.85 -17.08 -2.38
N SER A 359 21.52 -15.94 -2.36
CA SER A 359 22.09 -15.30 -3.56
C SER A 359 23.40 -15.98 -3.97
N PRO A 360 23.68 -16.19 -5.28
CA PRO A 360 22.92 -15.74 -6.46
C PRO A 360 21.88 -16.74 -7.01
N GLU A 361 21.62 -17.86 -6.34
CA GLU A 361 20.84 -18.98 -6.88
C GLU A 361 19.33 -18.70 -6.93
N VAL A 362 18.82 -17.76 -6.11
CA VAL A 362 17.42 -17.35 -6.11
C VAL A 362 17.28 -15.92 -6.61
N ASP A 363 16.58 -15.73 -7.74
CA ASP A 363 16.12 -14.41 -8.20
C ASP A 363 14.66 -14.20 -7.77
N VAL A 364 14.46 -13.33 -6.78
CA VAL A 364 13.14 -12.99 -6.24
C VAL A 364 12.18 -12.46 -7.32
N ASN A 365 12.70 -11.78 -8.35
CA ASN A 365 11.87 -11.21 -9.41
C ASN A 365 11.35 -12.27 -10.39
N SER A 366 11.94 -13.47 -10.37
CA SER A 366 11.53 -14.59 -11.22
C SER A 366 10.49 -15.50 -10.56
N LEU A 367 10.23 -15.31 -9.25
CA LEU A 367 9.27 -16.12 -8.50
C LEU A 367 7.83 -15.67 -8.80
N ASP A 368 7.00 -16.63 -9.17
CA ASP A 368 5.56 -16.40 -9.33
C ASP A 368 4.91 -16.06 -7.97
N PRO A 369 3.79 -15.32 -7.95
CA PRO A 369 3.02 -15.08 -6.73
C PRO A 369 2.47 -16.39 -6.14
N LEU A 370 2.54 -16.55 -4.81
CA LEU A 370 2.02 -17.75 -4.13
C LEU A 370 0.50 -17.90 -4.24
N ILE A 371 -0.23 -16.78 -4.30
CA ILE A 371 -1.67 -16.73 -4.51
C ILE A 371 -1.97 -15.78 -5.67
N SER A 372 -3.05 -16.03 -6.40
CA SER A 372 -3.45 -15.19 -7.53
C SER A 372 -3.91 -13.80 -7.06
N GLN A 373 -3.76 -12.80 -7.93
CA GLN A 373 -4.22 -11.44 -7.63
C GLN A 373 -5.74 -11.39 -7.35
N ASP A 374 -6.52 -12.24 -8.00
CA ASP A 374 -7.97 -12.36 -7.76
C ASP A 374 -8.29 -12.80 -6.32
N VAL A 375 -7.55 -13.77 -5.78
CA VAL A 375 -7.70 -14.19 -4.37
C VAL A 375 -7.27 -13.09 -3.42
N VAL A 376 -6.19 -12.35 -3.73
CA VAL A 376 -5.77 -11.17 -2.96
C VAL A 376 -6.89 -10.13 -2.92
N ASP A 377 -7.48 -9.80 -4.07
CA ASP A 377 -8.51 -8.78 -4.17
C ASP A 377 -9.80 -9.20 -3.43
N GLN A 378 -10.15 -10.48 -3.46
CA GLN A 378 -11.27 -11.04 -2.68
C GLN A 378 -11.03 -10.91 -1.16
N LEU A 379 -9.85 -11.31 -0.67
CA LEU A 379 -9.49 -11.19 0.74
C LEU A 379 -9.46 -9.72 1.19
N LEU A 380 -8.88 -8.83 0.38
CA LEU A 380 -8.88 -7.39 0.63
C LEU A 380 -10.30 -6.81 0.67
N SER A 381 -11.18 -7.24 -0.24
CA SER A 381 -12.57 -6.79 -0.26
C SER A 381 -13.33 -7.24 1.00
N LYS A 382 -13.13 -8.49 1.44
CA LYS A 382 -13.69 -9.02 2.69
C LYS A 382 -13.16 -8.26 3.91
N TYR A 383 -11.86 -8.00 3.96
CA TYR A 383 -11.24 -7.17 5.00
C TYR A 383 -11.84 -5.77 5.03
N MET A 384 -11.95 -5.11 3.88
CA MET A 384 -12.52 -3.76 3.77
C MET A 384 -13.98 -3.69 4.19
N SER A 385 -14.79 -4.69 3.85
CA SER A 385 -16.18 -4.77 4.30
C SER A 385 -16.29 -4.90 5.82
N THR A 386 -15.48 -5.79 6.40
CA THR A 386 -15.43 -6.01 7.85
C THR A 386 -14.94 -4.76 8.59
N LEU A 387 -13.87 -4.14 8.09
CA LEU A 387 -13.31 -2.90 8.61
C LEU A 387 -14.33 -1.76 8.57
N THR A 388 -15.08 -1.63 7.47
CA THR A 388 -16.14 -0.63 7.33
C THR A 388 -17.19 -0.77 8.43
N SER A 389 -17.68 -1.99 8.66
CA SER A 389 -18.64 -2.30 9.73
C SER A 389 -18.08 -1.97 11.12
N ASN A 390 -16.83 -2.35 11.37
CA ASN A 390 -16.14 -2.09 12.64
C ASN A 390 -15.97 -0.59 12.89
N ILE A 391 -15.52 0.19 11.90
CA ILE A 391 -15.38 1.65 12.02
C ILE A 391 -16.73 2.30 12.31
N ILE A 392 -17.79 1.93 11.59
CA ILE A 392 -19.15 2.48 11.85
C ILE A 392 -19.60 2.15 13.28
N GLY A 393 -19.38 0.92 13.74
CA GLY A 393 -19.68 0.47 15.10
C GLY A 393 -18.92 1.25 16.16
N TRP A 394 -17.61 1.42 15.98
CA TRP A 394 -16.75 2.14 16.91
C TRP A 394 -17.07 3.64 16.96
N LEU A 395 -17.25 4.31 15.82
CA LEU A 395 -17.62 5.73 15.77
C LEU A 395 -18.95 5.99 16.49
N ARG A 396 -19.94 5.11 16.30
CA ARG A 396 -21.22 5.17 17.02
C ARG A 396 -21.02 5.01 18.53
N LYS A 397 -20.27 3.99 18.96
CA LYS A 397 -20.00 3.75 20.39
C LYS A 397 -19.21 4.90 21.03
N ALA A 398 -18.27 5.49 20.31
CA ALA A 398 -17.52 6.65 20.76
C ALA A 398 -18.45 7.84 21.01
N LEU A 399 -19.35 8.14 20.06
CA LEU A 399 -20.36 9.20 20.20
C LEU A 399 -21.33 8.93 21.36
N GLU A 400 -21.83 7.70 21.50
CA GLU A 400 -22.71 7.32 22.60
C GLU A 400 -22.02 7.46 23.97
N THR A 401 -20.72 7.22 24.03
CA THR A 401 -19.92 7.40 25.26
C THR A 401 -19.75 8.88 25.55
N ASP A 402 -19.43 9.68 24.54
CA ASP A 402 -19.28 11.14 24.68
C ASP A 402 -20.58 11.81 25.14
N LYS A 403 -21.73 11.42 24.57
CA LYS A 403 -23.06 11.90 25.01
C LYS A 403 -23.34 11.62 26.49
N LYS A 404 -22.90 10.48 27.00
CA LYS A 404 -23.08 10.16 28.43
C LYS A 404 -22.25 11.08 29.31
N ASP A 405 -21.10 11.53 28.81
CA ASP A 405 -20.26 12.49 29.52
C ASP A 405 -20.96 13.84 29.61
N TRP A 406 -21.66 14.30 28.57
CA TRP A 406 -22.33 15.60 28.57
C TRP A 406 -23.40 15.79 29.66
N ILE A 407 -23.93 14.69 30.20
CA ILE A 407 -25.01 14.71 31.21
C ILE A 407 -24.43 14.56 32.64
N LYS A 408 -23.11 14.43 32.79
CA LYS A 408 -22.47 14.35 34.10
C LYS A 408 -22.55 15.68 34.86
N GLU A 409 -22.50 15.58 36.18
CA GLU A 409 -22.44 16.73 37.10
C GLU A 409 -21.01 17.27 37.28
N THR A 410 -20.04 16.75 36.52
CA THR A 410 -18.63 17.16 36.56
C THR A 410 -18.27 17.92 35.30
N GLU A 411 -17.44 18.96 35.42
CA GLU A 411 -16.93 19.68 34.26
C GLU A 411 -16.13 18.77 33.30
N PRO A 412 -16.13 19.06 31.99
CA PRO A 412 -15.27 18.37 31.03
C PRO A 412 -13.79 18.60 31.33
N GLU A 413 -12.96 17.68 30.86
CA GLU A 413 -11.51 17.80 30.94
C GLU A 413 -11.03 19.04 30.17
N ALA A 414 -9.91 19.60 30.59
CA ALA A 414 -9.25 20.71 29.91
C ALA A 414 -7.94 20.24 29.26
N ASP A 415 -7.59 20.81 28.11
CA ASP A 415 -6.30 20.57 27.47
C ASP A 415 -5.14 21.25 28.23
N GLN A 416 -3.92 21.10 27.72
CA GLN A 416 -2.70 21.68 28.33
C GLN A 416 -2.77 23.20 28.46
N ASP A 417 -3.53 23.86 27.58
CA ASP A 417 -3.73 25.31 27.58
C ASP A 417 -4.98 25.73 28.37
N GLY A 418 -5.67 24.76 28.97
CA GLY A 418 -6.83 24.96 29.84
C GLY A 418 -8.15 25.15 29.11
N TYR A 419 -8.28 24.80 27.82
CA TYR A 419 -9.54 24.82 27.08
C TYR A 419 -10.32 23.52 27.29
N TYR A 420 -11.64 23.60 27.51
CA TYR A 420 -12.45 22.40 27.69
C TYR A 420 -12.51 21.56 26.42
N GLN A 421 -12.34 20.25 26.54
CA GLN A 421 -12.44 19.31 25.44
C GLN A 421 -12.89 17.95 25.96
N THR A 422 -13.52 17.18 25.08
CA THR A 422 -13.80 15.77 25.36
C THR A 422 -12.68 14.88 24.79
N THR A 423 -12.67 13.62 25.18
CA THR A 423 -11.73 12.63 24.62
C THR A 423 -12.15 12.12 23.24
N LEU A 424 -13.35 12.49 22.75
CA LEU A 424 -13.92 11.98 21.51
C LEU A 424 -13.01 12.18 20.27
N PRO A 425 -12.46 13.39 19.99
CA PRO A 425 -11.55 13.54 18.86
C PRO A 425 -10.33 12.62 18.97
N ALA A 426 -9.73 12.51 20.15
CA ALA A 426 -8.54 11.66 20.36
C ALA A 426 -8.86 10.18 20.11
N ILE A 427 -9.98 9.67 20.64
CA ILE A 427 -10.42 8.29 20.45
C ILE A 427 -10.65 7.98 18.97
N VAL A 428 -11.35 8.87 18.26
CA VAL A 428 -11.67 8.70 16.82
C VAL A 428 -10.39 8.64 15.98
N PHE A 429 -9.45 9.56 16.18
CA PHE A 429 -8.24 9.60 15.37
C PHE A 429 -7.21 8.55 15.75
N GLN A 430 -7.09 8.19 17.03
CA GLN A 430 -6.25 7.07 17.44
C GLN A 430 -6.71 5.77 16.79
N MET A 431 -8.03 5.55 16.72
CA MET A 431 -8.62 4.40 16.04
C MET A 431 -8.34 4.42 14.52
N PHE A 432 -8.52 5.56 13.83
CA PHE A 432 -8.16 5.66 12.42
C PHE A 432 -6.68 5.38 12.16
N GLU A 433 -5.81 5.96 12.97
CA GLU A 433 -4.36 5.82 12.90
C GLU A 433 -3.94 4.34 13.04
N GLN A 434 -4.48 3.61 14.01
CA GLN A 434 -4.18 2.18 14.21
C GLN A 434 -4.57 1.34 12.99
N ASN A 435 -5.76 1.57 12.40
CA ASN A 435 -6.20 0.84 11.22
C ASN A 435 -5.36 1.19 9.98
N LEU A 436 -4.93 2.44 9.84
CA LEU A 436 -4.01 2.86 8.78
C LEU A 436 -2.63 2.24 8.91
N GLN A 437 -2.11 2.11 10.14
CA GLN A 437 -0.84 1.42 10.39
C GLN A 437 -0.92 -0.07 10.01
N VAL A 438 -2.00 -0.75 10.35
CA VAL A 438 -2.23 -2.14 9.94
C VAL A 438 -2.34 -2.25 8.41
N ALA A 439 -3.09 -1.36 7.75
CA ALA A 439 -3.20 -1.35 6.30
C ALA A 439 -1.84 -1.13 5.61
N ALA A 440 -1.00 -0.26 6.16
CA ALA A 440 0.35 0.01 5.66
C ALA A 440 1.28 -1.21 5.71
N GLN A 441 1.05 -2.15 6.64
CA GLN A 441 1.82 -3.41 6.74
C GLN A 441 1.45 -4.42 5.65
N ILE A 442 0.33 -4.25 4.95
CA ILE A 442 -0.08 -5.13 3.86
C ILE A 442 0.40 -4.56 2.54
N ASN A 443 -0.11 -3.40 2.13
CA ASN A 443 0.35 -2.69 0.95
C ASN A 443 -0.06 -1.20 0.97
N GLU A 444 0.63 -0.38 0.16
CA GLU A 444 0.41 1.07 0.10
C GLU A 444 -0.95 1.48 -0.51
N ASP A 445 -1.50 0.67 -1.42
CA ASP A 445 -2.79 0.92 -2.06
C ASP A 445 -3.95 0.75 -1.06
N LEU A 446 -3.91 -0.32 -0.25
CA LEU A 446 -4.87 -0.57 0.81
C LEU A 446 -4.83 0.54 1.86
N LYS A 447 -3.64 1.00 2.26
CA LYS A 447 -3.50 2.15 3.16
C LYS A 447 -4.27 3.37 2.64
N THR A 448 -4.16 3.64 1.34
CA THR A 448 -4.88 4.74 0.67
C THR A 448 -6.39 4.50 0.68
N LYS A 449 -6.84 3.29 0.34
CA LYS A 449 -8.27 2.90 0.38
C LYS A 449 -8.86 3.00 1.79
N VAL A 450 -8.12 2.61 2.83
CA VAL A 450 -8.53 2.72 4.23
C VAL A 450 -8.63 4.18 4.66
N LEU A 451 -7.71 5.04 4.23
CA LEU A 451 -7.79 6.49 4.51
C LEU A 451 -9.06 7.10 3.91
N LEU A 452 -9.36 6.79 2.63
CA LEU A 452 -10.57 7.25 1.96
C LEU A 452 -11.83 6.79 2.72
N LEU A 453 -11.86 5.52 3.14
CA LEU A 453 -12.93 4.96 3.95
C LEU A 453 -13.09 5.72 5.28
N CYS A 454 -12.01 5.92 6.03
CA CYS A 454 -12.04 6.65 7.30
C CYS A 454 -12.61 8.08 7.12
N LEU A 455 -12.17 8.80 6.09
CA LEU A 455 -12.66 10.15 5.80
C LEU A 455 -14.14 10.15 5.37
N GLN A 456 -14.57 9.16 4.59
CA GLN A 456 -15.97 8.99 4.23
C GLN A 456 -16.84 8.73 5.47
N GLN A 457 -16.42 7.80 6.35
CA GLN A 457 -17.14 7.50 7.58
C GLN A 457 -17.12 8.67 8.56
N MET A 458 -16.05 9.47 8.57
CA MET A 458 -15.94 10.70 9.34
C MET A 458 -17.03 11.70 8.94
N ASN A 459 -17.28 11.88 7.64
CA ASN A 459 -18.34 12.79 7.17
C ASN A 459 -19.72 12.38 7.71
N SER A 460 -20.07 11.08 7.60
CA SER A 460 -21.33 10.55 8.15
C SER A 460 -21.39 10.58 9.69
N PHE A 461 -20.25 10.51 10.37
CA PHE A 461 -20.17 10.70 11.80
C PHE A 461 -20.42 12.16 12.21
N LEU A 462 -19.85 13.13 11.50
CA LEU A 462 -20.02 14.56 11.78
C LEU A 462 -21.47 15.02 11.63
N THR A 463 -22.21 14.49 10.66
CA THR A 463 -23.66 14.74 10.56
C THR A 463 -24.40 14.26 11.80
N ARG A 464 -24.12 13.05 12.29
CA ARG A 464 -24.72 12.54 13.53
C ARG A 464 -24.30 13.34 14.76
N TYR A 465 -23.03 13.74 14.83
CA TYR A 465 -22.53 14.59 15.91
C TYR A 465 -23.26 15.93 15.96
N LYS A 466 -23.57 16.51 14.80
CA LYS A 466 -24.42 17.71 14.70
C LYS A 466 -25.80 17.47 15.29
N ASP A 467 -26.49 16.43 14.84
CA ASP A 467 -27.85 16.13 15.29
C ASP A 467 -27.90 15.93 16.81
N GLU A 468 -26.89 15.25 17.36
CA GLU A 468 -26.79 15.02 18.80
C GLU A 468 -26.48 16.29 19.60
N ALA A 469 -25.63 17.18 19.09
CA ALA A 469 -25.39 18.49 19.71
C ALA A 469 -26.66 19.37 19.68
N GLN A 470 -27.45 19.27 18.62
CA GLN A 470 -28.74 19.97 18.52
C GLN A 470 -29.76 19.40 19.52
N LEU A 471 -29.89 18.08 19.62
CA LEU A 471 -30.75 17.44 20.62
C LEU A 471 -30.34 17.81 22.04
N TYR A 472 -29.03 17.89 22.30
CA TYR A 472 -28.50 18.33 23.60
C TYR A 472 -28.95 19.76 23.97
N LYS A 473 -28.90 20.70 23.02
CA LYS A 473 -29.48 22.04 23.19
C LYS A 473 -30.98 21.95 23.49
N GLU A 474 -31.73 21.24 22.66
CA GLU A 474 -33.19 21.15 22.78
C GLU A 474 -33.64 20.54 24.12
N ASP A 475 -32.90 19.56 24.64
CA ASP A 475 -33.16 18.97 25.95
C ASP A 475 -32.86 19.94 27.09
N HIS A 476 -31.78 20.72 27.01
CA HIS A 476 -31.49 21.76 28.00
C HIS A 476 -32.57 22.85 28.03
N LEU A 477 -33.07 23.28 26.87
CA LEU A 477 -34.12 24.30 26.80
C LEU A 477 -35.45 23.87 27.42
N LYS A 478 -35.71 22.55 27.55
CA LYS A 478 -36.89 22.05 28.27
C LYS A 478 -36.79 22.29 29.78
N ASN A 479 -35.58 22.24 30.34
CA ASN A 479 -35.33 22.55 31.74
C ASN A 479 -33.89 23.07 31.92
N ARG A 480 -33.75 24.39 31.96
CA ARG A 480 -32.46 25.09 32.05
C ARG A 480 -31.61 24.78 33.29
N GLN A 481 -32.14 24.01 34.26
CA GLN A 481 -31.36 23.52 35.40
C GLN A 481 -30.55 22.24 35.09
N TYR A 482 -30.88 21.56 33.99
CA TYR A 482 -30.25 20.30 33.61
C TYR A 482 -29.85 20.31 32.12
N PRO A 483 -28.72 19.69 31.76
CA PRO A 483 -27.66 19.20 32.65
C PRO A 483 -26.94 20.36 33.38
N GLN A 484 -26.41 20.10 34.58
CA GLN A 484 -25.79 21.13 35.42
C GLN A 484 -24.59 21.81 34.73
N CYS A 485 -23.78 21.03 34.00
CA CYS A 485 -22.59 21.52 33.30
C CYS A 485 -22.87 21.81 31.81
N TYR A 486 -24.09 22.25 31.47
CA TYR A 486 -24.48 22.47 30.06
C TYR A 486 -23.51 23.40 29.32
N VAL A 487 -23.21 24.56 29.91
CA VAL A 487 -22.31 25.56 29.33
C VAL A 487 -20.92 24.97 29.06
N GLN A 488 -20.34 24.31 30.05
CA GLN A 488 -18.99 23.75 29.95
C GLN A 488 -18.90 22.66 28.87
N TYR A 489 -19.89 21.76 28.80
CA TYR A 489 -19.91 20.73 27.77
C TYR A 489 -20.23 21.27 26.37
N MET A 490 -21.07 22.30 26.25
CA MET A 490 -21.29 22.97 24.96
C MET A 490 -20.02 23.68 24.47
N ILE A 491 -19.23 24.28 25.38
CA ILE A 491 -17.88 24.78 25.07
C ILE A 491 -16.97 23.65 24.58
N ALA A 492 -16.98 22.50 25.25
CA ALA A 492 -16.20 21.33 24.83
C ALA A 492 -16.62 20.84 23.44
N VAL A 493 -17.91 20.82 23.12
CA VAL A 493 -18.44 20.47 21.80
C VAL A 493 -17.93 21.43 20.72
N ILE A 494 -17.93 22.73 20.98
CA ILE A 494 -17.38 23.76 20.07
C ILE A 494 -15.87 23.57 19.87
N ASN A 495 -15.13 23.32 20.95
CA ASN A 495 -13.69 23.11 20.88
C ASN A 495 -13.31 21.81 20.18
N ASN A 496 -14.08 20.74 20.39
CA ASN A 496 -13.93 19.49 19.65
C ASN A 496 -13.99 19.73 18.15
N CYS A 497 -14.83 20.65 17.65
CA CYS A 497 -14.90 20.97 16.23
C CYS A 497 -13.57 21.50 15.69
N GLN A 498 -12.87 22.35 16.43
CA GLN A 498 -11.53 22.82 16.05
C GLN A 498 -10.52 21.67 16.06
N THR A 499 -10.53 20.84 17.10
CA THR A 499 -9.65 19.67 17.21
C THR A 499 -9.89 18.65 16.10
N PHE A 500 -11.15 18.43 15.70
CA PHE A 500 -11.50 17.60 14.55
C PHE A 500 -10.88 18.16 13.27
N LYS A 501 -11.02 19.46 12.98
CA LYS A 501 -10.41 20.09 11.79
C LYS A 501 -8.90 19.88 11.73
N GLU A 502 -8.21 20.21 12.83
CA GLU A 502 -6.75 20.06 12.92
C GLU A 502 -6.31 18.60 12.74
N SER A 503 -7.06 17.66 13.31
CA SER A 503 -6.77 16.24 13.22
C SER A 503 -7.03 15.67 11.82
N ILE A 504 -8.10 16.11 11.12
CA ILE A 504 -8.36 15.73 9.72
C ILE A 504 -7.19 16.21 8.84
N ILE A 505 -6.76 17.45 9.00
CA ILE A 505 -5.64 18.03 8.24
C ILE A 505 -4.35 17.26 8.52
N SER A 506 -4.06 16.97 9.80
CA SER A 506 -2.89 16.21 10.22
C SER A 506 -2.88 14.79 9.62
N LEU A 507 -4.02 14.08 9.70
CA LEU A 507 -4.17 12.73 9.16
C LEU A 507 -3.92 12.70 7.64
N LYS A 508 -4.51 13.65 6.90
CA LYS A 508 -4.30 13.78 5.45
C LYS A 508 -2.84 14.06 5.11
N ARG A 509 -2.22 15.04 5.78
CA ARG A 509 -0.81 15.39 5.54
C ARG A 509 0.12 14.20 5.76
N LYS A 510 -0.19 13.33 6.73
CA LYS A 510 0.63 12.17 7.07
C LYS A 510 0.49 11.02 6.07
N TYR A 511 -0.69 10.81 5.49
CA TYR A 511 -1.00 9.60 4.72
C TYR A 511 -1.33 9.81 3.24
N LEU A 512 -1.59 11.04 2.80
CA LEU A 512 -1.95 11.34 1.42
C LEU A 512 -0.74 11.75 0.58
N LYS A 513 -0.67 11.24 -0.65
CA LYS A 513 0.28 11.69 -1.69
C LYS A 513 -0.37 12.82 -2.51
N MET A 514 0.43 13.78 -2.99
CA MET A 514 -0.04 15.00 -3.70
C MET A 514 -0.98 14.73 -4.88
N GLU A 515 -0.88 13.57 -5.54
CA GLU A 515 -1.64 13.24 -6.76
C GLU A 515 -3.15 12.98 -6.52
N MET A 516 -3.60 12.80 -5.28
CA MET A 516 -5.02 12.51 -4.94
C MET A 516 -5.76 13.68 -4.25
N GLU A 517 -5.16 14.87 -4.26
CA GLU A 517 -5.64 16.02 -3.47
C GLU A 517 -6.97 16.61 -3.99
N ASP A 518 -7.22 16.58 -5.31
CA ASP A 518 -8.37 17.24 -5.94
C ASP A 518 -9.74 16.65 -5.55
N THR A 519 -9.87 15.32 -5.55
CA THR A 519 -11.15 14.65 -5.20
C THR A 519 -11.45 14.76 -3.70
N LEU A 520 -10.39 14.77 -2.87
CA LEU A 520 -10.49 14.86 -1.42
C LEU A 520 -10.68 16.28 -0.90
N SER A 521 -10.39 17.29 -1.72
CA SER A 521 -10.62 18.70 -1.40
C SER A 521 -12.10 19.02 -1.26
N ILE A 522 -12.97 18.43 -2.09
CA ILE A 522 -14.43 18.63 -2.01
C ILE A 522 -14.99 18.00 -0.72
N SER A 523 -14.61 16.76 -0.41
CA SER A 523 -15.03 16.11 0.85
C SER A 523 -14.48 16.84 2.08
N HIS A 524 -13.31 17.47 1.97
CA HIS A 524 -12.75 18.31 3.04
C HIS A 524 -13.60 19.54 3.31
N ALA A 525 -13.92 20.29 2.25
CA ALA A 525 -14.73 21.50 2.36
C ALA A 525 -16.09 21.19 3.00
N ASN A 526 -16.69 20.04 2.70
CA ASN A 526 -17.94 19.59 3.31
C ASN A 526 -17.79 19.30 4.81
N MET A 527 -16.71 18.63 5.23
CA MET A 527 -16.46 18.34 6.66
C MET A 527 -16.17 19.62 7.44
N ASP A 528 -15.32 20.50 6.89
CA ASP A 528 -15.00 21.81 7.49
C ASP A 528 -16.25 22.67 7.65
N ALA A 529 -17.10 22.73 6.62
CA ALA A 529 -18.37 23.44 6.67
C ALA A 529 -19.32 22.86 7.74
N THR A 530 -19.42 21.53 7.84
CA THR A 530 -20.26 20.87 8.85
C THR A 530 -19.76 21.19 10.27
N LEU A 531 -18.45 21.12 10.50
CA LEU A 531 -17.83 21.48 11.78
C LEU A 531 -18.03 22.95 12.13
N ASP A 532 -17.91 23.86 11.15
CA ASP A 532 -18.21 25.29 11.36
C ASP A 532 -19.67 25.53 11.70
N ILE A 533 -20.60 24.80 11.07
CA ILE A 533 -22.03 24.89 11.38
C ILE A 533 -22.28 24.47 12.82
N ILE A 534 -21.74 23.32 13.25
CA ILE A 534 -21.88 22.83 14.64
C ILE A 534 -21.33 23.86 15.64
N ALA A 535 -20.12 24.36 15.41
CA ALA A 535 -19.50 25.34 16.29
C ALA A 535 -20.29 26.66 16.36
N LYS A 536 -20.80 27.16 15.22
CA LYS A 536 -21.62 28.38 15.17
C LYS A 536 -22.98 28.20 15.86
N GLU A 537 -23.64 27.08 15.63
CA GLU A 537 -24.90 26.73 16.31
C GLU A 537 -24.68 26.58 17.82
N GLY A 538 -23.57 25.97 18.24
CA GLY A 538 -23.15 25.90 19.64
C GLY A 538 -22.90 27.27 20.27
N CYS A 539 -22.12 28.13 19.60
CA CYS A 539 -21.91 29.52 20.04
C CYS A 539 -23.22 30.30 20.14
N SER A 540 -24.12 30.17 19.15
CA SER A 540 -25.44 30.81 19.23
C SER A 540 -26.23 30.29 20.42
N SER A 541 -26.17 29.00 20.71
CA SER A 541 -26.90 28.38 21.83
C SER A 541 -26.39 28.85 23.18
N LEU A 542 -25.09 29.04 23.33
CA LEU A 542 -24.49 29.66 24.51
C LEU A 542 -24.92 31.13 24.66
N LEU A 543 -24.97 31.89 23.56
CA LEU A 543 -25.48 33.26 23.60
C LEU A 543 -26.97 33.30 23.92
N ASP A 544 -27.77 32.36 23.42
CA ASP A 544 -29.20 32.28 23.73
C ASP A 544 -29.41 32.15 25.25
N GLU A 545 -28.58 31.38 25.97
CA GLU A 545 -28.58 31.32 27.45
C GLU A 545 -28.30 32.67 28.10
N VAL A 546 -27.28 33.39 27.63
CA VAL A 546 -26.97 34.74 28.13
C VAL A 546 -28.17 35.67 27.92
N PHE A 547 -28.75 35.69 26.72
CA PHE A 547 -29.82 36.63 26.38
C PHE A 547 -31.16 36.30 27.07
N MET A 548 -31.42 35.03 27.39
CA MET A 548 -32.55 34.66 28.24
C MET A 548 -32.44 35.24 29.65
N ASP A 549 -31.24 35.27 30.23
CA ASP A 549 -31.01 35.87 31.56
C ASP A 549 -30.98 37.41 31.51
N LEU A 550 -30.58 37.98 30.37
CA LEU A 550 -30.60 39.43 30.15
C LEU A 550 -32.01 39.98 29.85
N GLU A 551 -32.96 39.14 29.41
CA GLU A 551 -34.29 39.56 28.95
C GLU A 551 -35.03 40.52 29.91
N PRO A 552 -35.06 40.29 31.24
CA PRO A 552 -35.73 41.22 32.17
C PRO A 552 -35.11 42.62 32.17
N HIS A 553 -33.78 42.71 32.02
CA HIS A 553 -33.03 43.96 32.04
C HIS A 553 -33.08 44.66 30.68
N LEU A 554 -33.03 43.91 29.58
CA LEU A 554 -33.24 44.44 28.23
C LEU A 554 -34.65 45.03 28.08
N ASN A 555 -35.66 44.40 28.69
CA ASN A 555 -37.03 44.90 28.68
C ASN A 555 -37.25 46.19 29.47
N GLU A 556 -36.36 46.52 30.40
CA GLU A 556 -36.39 47.75 31.19
C GLU A 556 -35.85 48.97 30.41
N LEU A 557 -35.01 48.74 29.39
CA LEU A 557 -34.46 49.79 28.53
C LEU A 557 -35.57 50.60 27.85
N MET A 558 -35.34 51.91 27.71
CA MET A 558 -36.28 52.84 27.05
C MET A 558 -37.69 52.82 27.68
N THR A 559 -37.77 52.58 28.98
CA THR A 559 -38.99 52.74 29.80
C THR A 559 -38.88 53.96 30.73
N LYS A 560 -39.98 54.33 31.38
CA LYS A 560 -39.93 55.37 32.43
C LYS A 560 -38.98 55.02 33.57
N LYS A 561 -38.88 53.72 33.93
CA LYS A 561 -37.98 53.25 34.98
C LYS A 561 -36.52 53.44 34.57
N TRP A 562 -36.21 53.19 33.29
CA TRP A 562 -34.92 53.53 32.71
C TRP A 562 -34.63 55.02 32.81
N LEU A 563 -35.56 55.89 32.38
CA LEU A 563 -35.37 57.34 32.45
C LEU A 563 -35.14 57.84 33.89
N MET A 564 -35.83 57.28 34.89
CA MET A 564 -35.70 57.64 36.30
C MET A 564 -34.43 57.11 37.00
N GLY A 565 -33.47 56.51 36.29
CA GLY A 565 -32.20 56.11 36.91
C GLY A 565 -31.97 54.61 37.10
N SER A 566 -32.63 53.70 36.36
CA SER A 566 -32.34 52.26 36.48
C SER A 566 -30.85 51.91 36.28
N ASN A 567 -30.37 50.79 36.82
CA ASN A 567 -29.01 50.29 36.52
C ASN A 567 -29.02 49.09 35.55
N ALA A 568 -30.02 49.02 34.65
CA ALA A 568 -30.20 47.87 33.76
C ALA A 568 -28.96 47.57 32.91
N VAL A 569 -28.33 48.59 32.31
CA VAL A 569 -27.11 48.43 31.50
C VAL A 569 -25.92 47.96 32.34
N GLY A 570 -25.76 48.47 33.56
CA GLY A 570 -24.71 47.99 34.47
C GLY A 570 -24.86 46.49 34.77
N THR A 571 -26.09 46.03 35.04
CA THR A 571 -26.38 44.60 35.25
C THR A 571 -26.16 43.78 33.98
N ILE A 572 -26.55 44.30 32.80
CA ILE A 572 -26.28 43.65 31.51
C ILE A 572 -24.78 43.44 31.33
N CYS A 573 -23.97 44.48 31.56
CA CYS A 573 -22.53 44.41 31.39
C CYS A 573 -21.87 43.38 32.31
N VAL A 574 -22.24 43.36 33.61
CA VAL A 574 -21.70 42.39 34.57
C VAL A 574 -22.10 40.96 34.20
N THR A 575 -23.37 40.74 33.84
CA THR A 575 -23.86 39.39 33.48
C THR A 575 -23.14 38.87 32.23
N VAL A 576 -22.99 39.71 31.19
CA VAL A 576 -22.22 39.34 29.99
C VAL A 576 -20.77 39.05 30.35
N GLU A 577 -20.14 39.88 31.20
CA GLU A 577 -18.77 39.68 31.62
C GLU A 577 -18.57 38.34 32.35
N ASP A 578 -19.48 37.99 33.26
CA ASP A 578 -19.44 36.73 34.01
C ASP A 578 -19.51 35.51 33.07
N TYR A 579 -20.48 35.48 32.15
CA TYR A 579 -20.56 34.42 31.14
C TYR A 579 -19.33 34.36 30.24
N PHE A 580 -18.78 35.51 29.85
CA PHE A 580 -17.60 35.55 28.99
C PHE A 580 -16.30 35.13 29.69
N ASN A 581 -16.26 35.15 31.02
CA ASN A 581 -15.17 34.54 31.78
C ASN A 581 -15.20 33.01 31.63
N ASP A 582 -16.38 32.39 31.66
CA ASP A 582 -16.53 30.95 31.38
C ASP A 582 -16.22 30.65 29.91
N PHE A 583 -16.74 31.48 28.99
CA PHE A 583 -16.48 31.35 27.55
C PHE A 583 -15.02 31.64 27.17
N ALA A 584 -14.19 32.13 28.10
CA ALA A 584 -12.76 32.28 27.86
C ALA A 584 -12.09 30.94 27.47
N LYS A 585 -12.72 29.83 27.87
CA LYS A 585 -12.39 28.43 27.57
C LYS A 585 -12.76 27.98 26.16
N ILE A 586 -13.29 28.84 25.29
CA ILE A 586 -13.49 28.56 23.86
C ILE A 586 -12.21 28.89 23.07
N LYS A 587 -11.83 28.01 22.14
CA LYS A 587 -10.67 28.17 21.25
C LYS A 587 -10.91 29.21 20.16
N LYS A 588 -9.83 29.82 19.65
CA LYS A 588 -9.87 30.59 18.40
C LYS A 588 -10.11 29.61 17.22
N PRO A 589 -10.88 29.99 16.18
CA PRO A 589 -11.45 31.32 15.92
C PRO A 589 -12.83 31.56 16.57
N TYR A 590 -13.50 30.55 17.11
CA TYR A 590 -14.90 30.65 17.54
C TYR A 590 -15.13 31.65 18.68
N LYS A 591 -14.19 31.76 19.63
CA LYS A 591 -14.24 32.78 20.69
C LYS A 591 -14.39 34.19 20.12
N LYS A 592 -13.62 34.50 19.06
CA LYS A 592 -13.65 35.80 18.39
C LYS A 592 -15.00 36.06 17.75
N THR A 593 -15.49 35.10 16.95
CA THR A 593 -16.80 35.22 16.27
C THR A 593 -17.94 35.40 17.28
N MET A 594 -17.90 34.67 18.38
CA MET A 594 -18.90 34.75 19.44
C MET A 594 -18.87 36.10 20.18
N THR A 595 -17.69 36.68 20.46
CA THR A 595 -17.60 38.02 21.05
C THR A 595 -18.21 39.09 20.16
N LEU A 596 -17.95 39.04 18.85
CA LEU A 596 -18.53 39.99 17.89
C LEU A 596 -20.05 39.86 17.82
N GLU A 597 -20.54 38.62 17.76
CA GLU A 597 -21.98 38.35 17.70
C GLU A 597 -22.68 38.81 18.97
N ALA A 598 -22.10 38.59 20.15
CA ALA A 598 -22.64 39.10 21.41
C ALA A 598 -22.69 40.63 21.43
N HIS A 599 -21.62 41.32 21.01
CA HIS A 599 -21.59 42.78 20.92
C HIS A 599 -22.71 43.28 20.02
N ARG A 600 -22.84 42.67 18.84
CA ARG A 600 -23.87 43.01 17.87
C ARG A 600 -25.27 42.80 18.44
N ARG A 601 -25.55 41.65 19.06
CA ARG A 601 -26.86 41.36 19.66
C ARG A 601 -27.22 42.35 20.77
N VAL A 602 -26.29 42.71 21.66
CA VAL A 602 -26.55 43.70 22.73
C VAL A 602 -26.93 45.06 22.13
N VAL A 603 -26.20 45.53 21.12
CA VAL A 603 -26.50 46.80 20.44
C VAL A 603 -27.84 46.74 19.71
N VAL A 604 -28.13 45.63 19.01
CA VAL A 604 -29.42 45.42 18.33
C VAL A 604 -30.58 45.45 19.32
N GLU A 605 -30.47 44.77 20.46
CA GLU A 605 -31.52 44.80 21.51
C GLU A 605 -31.72 46.21 22.07
N TYR A 606 -30.64 46.97 22.27
CA TYR A 606 -30.72 48.35 22.72
C TYR A 606 -31.47 49.23 21.70
N ILE A 607 -31.11 49.15 20.42
CA ILE A 607 -31.80 49.91 19.36
C ILE A 607 -33.25 49.43 19.21
N ARG A 608 -33.50 48.12 19.34
CA ARG A 608 -34.86 47.57 19.34
C ARG A 608 -35.69 48.15 20.48
N ALA A 609 -35.11 48.34 21.67
CA ALA A 609 -35.78 49.01 22.76
C ALA A 609 -36.13 50.47 22.42
N ILE A 610 -35.22 51.22 21.76
CA ILE A 610 -35.50 52.58 21.28
C ILE A 610 -36.70 52.57 20.32
N MET A 611 -36.73 51.65 19.37
CA MET A 611 -37.72 51.66 18.29
C MET A 611 -39.10 51.13 18.71
N LEU A 612 -39.15 50.18 19.65
CA LEU A 612 -40.39 49.47 19.99
C LEU A 612 -41.04 49.94 21.29
N LYS A 613 -40.28 50.50 22.23
CA LYS A 613 -40.83 50.91 23.53
C LYS A 613 -41.50 52.29 23.40
N ARG A 614 -42.70 52.42 23.97
CA ARG A 614 -43.55 53.64 23.86
C ARG A 614 -43.18 54.71 24.88
N ILE A 615 -41.90 55.04 25.03
CA ILE A 615 -41.46 56.22 25.78
C ILE A 615 -41.55 57.46 24.89
N SER A 616 -41.83 58.62 25.48
CA SER A 616 -41.79 59.92 24.79
C SER A 616 -41.21 60.95 25.73
N PHE A 617 -40.15 61.62 25.30
CA PHE A 617 -39.52 62.71 26.03
C PHE A 617 -40.36 63.98 25.92
N LYS A 618 -40.88 64.46 27.04
CA LYS A 618 -41.91 65.52 27.07
C LYS A 618 -41.34 66.93 26.96
N ASN A 619 -40.10 67.12 27.35
CA ASN A 619 -39.45 68.43 27.43
C ASN A 619 -37.97 68.33 27.04
N ALA A 620 -37.33 69.48 26.84
CA ALA A 620 -35.94 69.55 26.41
C ALA A 620 -34.96 68.94 27.44
N GLU A 621 -35.27 69.00 28.73
CA GLU A 621 -34.44 68.43 29.79
C GLU A 621 -34.47 66.90 29.75
N GLU A 622 -35.66 66.30 29.64
CA GLU A 622 -35.83 64.85 29.48
C GLU A 622 -35.11 64.32 28.22
N ARG A 623 -35.12 65.08 27.11
CA ARG A 623 -34.37 64.73 25.90
C ARG A 623 -32.87 64.76 26.12
N LYS A 624 -32.38 65.81 26.79
CA LYS A 624 -30.95 65.96 27.11
C LYS A 624 -30.48 64.84 28.04
N GLU A 625 -31.21 64.59 29.13
CA GLU A 625 -30.91 63.53 30.10
C GLU A 625 -30.95 62.14 29.44
N GLY A 626 -31.98 61.86 28.64
CA GLY A 626 -32.10 60.62 27.89
C GLY A 626 -30.96 60.40 26.89
N ALA A 627 -30.57 61.43 26.14
CA ALA A 627 -29.46 61.35 25.19
C ALA A 627 -28.09 61.19 25.86
N GLU A 628 -27.80 61.98 26.91
CA GLU A 628 -26.56 61.84 27.69
C GLU A 628 -26.44 60.45 28.32
N ARG A 629 -27.56 59.91 28.77
CA ARG A 629 -27.64 58.54 29.27
C ARG A 629 -27.36 57.50 28.18
N MET A 630 -27.95 57.64 27.00
CA MET A 630 -27.69 56.74 25.87
C MET A 630 -26.21 56.72 25.48
N ILE A 631 -25.55 57.89 25.44
CA ILE A 631 -24.12 58.01 25.14
C ILE A 631 -23.29 57.28 26.21
N LYS A 632 -23.59 57.52 27.50
CA LYS A 632 -22.90 56.85 28.61
C LYS A 632 -23.07 55.33 28.58
N GLU A 633 -24.27 54.85 28.27
CA GLU A 633 -24.57 53.41 28.16
C GLU A 633 -23.87 52.79 26.94
N ALA A 634 -23.75 53.53 25.82
CA ALA A 634 -22.95 53.13 24.67
C ALA A 634 -21.45 53.02 25.00
N GLU A 635 -20.89 53.96 25.77
CA GLU A 635 -19.52 53.90 26.26
C GLU A 635 -19.27 52.68 27.18
N GLN A 636 -20.26 52.30 28.00
CA GLN A 636 -20.17 51.10 28.85
C GLN A 636 -20.08 49.82 28.02
N PHE A 637 -20.92 49.67 27.00
CA PHE A 637 -20.84 48.53 26.08
C PHE A 637 -19.51 48.52 25.31
N ARG A 638 -19.06 49.69 24.82
CA ARG A 638 -17.78 49.85 24.13
C ARG A 638 -16.62 49.39 25.02
N PHE A 639 -16.61 49.81 26.29
CA PHE A 639 -15.58 49.41 27.26
C PHE A 639 -15.59 47.90 27.51
N LEU A 640 -16.77 47.32 27.77
CA LEU A 640 -16.94 45.88 28.00
C LEU A 640 -16.42 45.07 26.81
N PHE A 641 -16.93 45.30 25.61
CA PHE A 641 -16.57 44.48 24.45
C PHE A 641 -15.13 44.71 23.99
N LYS A 642 -14.55 45.91 24.22
CA LYS A 642 -13.11 46.13 24.04
C LYS A 642 -12.28 45.31 25.02
N LYS A 643 -12.72 45.17 26.28
CA LYS A 643 -12.09 44.29 27.27
C LYS A 643 -12.21 42.82 26.87
N LEU A 644 -13.40 42.37 26.48
CA LEU A 644 -13.65 40.97 26.08
C LEU A 644 -12.94 40.59 24.77
N ALA A 645 -12.72 41.55 23.87
CA ALA A 645 -11.99 41.37 22.63
C ALA A 645 -10.46 41.52 22.80
N ALA A 646 -9.95 41.85 23.99
CA ALA A 646 -8.52 42.04 24.21
C ALA A 646 -7.73 40.77 23.78
N GLY A 647 -6.80 40.94 22.83
CA GLY A 647 -6.01 39.85 22.25
C GLY A 647 -6.63 39.14 21.03
N SER A 648 -7.77 39.61 20.50
CA SER A 648 -8.37 39.11 19.26
C SER A 648 -7.87 39.82 17.98
N GLY A 649 -7.26 41.00 18.14
CA GLY A 649 -6.66 41.79 17.05
C GLY A 649 -7.66 42.53 16.16
N GLU A 650 -8.93 42.65 16.57
CA GLU A 650 -9.99 43.32 15.80
C GLU A 650 -10.51 44.59 16.46
N ASP A 651 -10.98 45.50 15.61
CA ASP A 651 -11.54 46.77 15.99
C ASP A 651 -13.06 46.62 16.19
N THR A 652 -13.49 46.52 17.44
CA THR A 652 -14.91 46.45 17.81
C THR A 652 -15.56 47.83 17.92
N GLU A 653 -14.85 48.91 17.55
CA GLU A 653 -15.19 50.27 17.99
C GLU A 653 -16.46 50.87 17.36
N GLY A 654 -16.94 50.36 16.21
CA GLY A 654 -17.98 51.03 15.43
C GLY A 654 -19.45 50.69 15.73
N LEU A 655 -19.76 49.59 16.44
CA LEU A 655 -21.16 49.15 16.65
C LEU A 655 -21.94 50.11 17.58
N CYS A 656 -21.28 50.60 18.64
CA CYS A 656 -21.89 51.51 19.60
C CYS A 656 -22.16 52.92 19.03
N ASP A 657 -21.45 53.31 17.96
CA ASP A 657 -21.60 54.63 17.33
C ASP A 657 -23.02 54.88 16.78
N ILE A 658 -23.81 53.82 16.56
CA ILE A 658 -25.21 53.93 16.17
C ILE A 658 -26.04 54.53 17.29
N ILE A 659 -25.80 54.08 18.53
CA ILE A 659 -26.53 54.56 19.71
C ILE A 659 -26.25 56.05 19.91
N GLU A 660 -24.99 56.46 19.74
CA GLU A 660 -24.56 57.85 19.80
C GLU A 660 -25.19 58.70 18.70
N ALA A 661 -25.21 58.21 17.45
CA ALA A 661 -25.86 58.91 16.35
C ALA A 661 -27.37 59.10 16.57
N ILE A 662 -28.06 58.11 17.14
CA ILE A 662 -29.46 58.24 17.54
C ILE A 662 -29.62 59.23 18.70
N ALA A 663 -28.69 59.24 19.67
CA ALA A 663 -28.69 60.16 20.79
C ALA A 663 -28.55 61.63 20.34
N GLU A 664 -27.75 61.92 19.31
CA GLU A 664 -27.63 63.27 18.73
C GLU A 664 -28.98 63.77 18.15
N VAL A 665 -29.72 62.88 17.47
CA VAL A 665 -31.08 63.19 16.99
C VAL A 665 -32.03 63.49 18.15
N ILE A 666 -31.88 62.83 19.31
CA ILE A 666 -32.72 63.09 20.49
C ILE A 666 -32.30 64.39 21.20
N LYS A 667 -31.00 64.65 21.32
CA LYS A 667 -30.41 65.79 22.04
C LYS A 667 -30.63 67.13 21.36
N LEU A 668 -30.75 67.14 20.03
CA LEU A 668 -30.90 68.36 19.24
C LEU A 668 -32.02 69.26 19.78
N THR A 669 -31.69 70.48 20.16
CA THR A 669 -32.61 71.43 20.80
C THR A 669 -33.52 72.14 19.81
N ASP A 670 -33.05 72.41 18.59
CA ASP A 670 -33.78 73.12 17.54
C ASP A 670 -34.50 72.13 16.59
N PRO A 671 -35.85 72.03 16.62
CA PRO A 671 -36.59 71.13 15.75
C PRO A 671 -36.47 71.46 14.25
N SER A 672 -36.07 72.69 13.88
CA SER A 672 -35.91 73.10 12.48
C SER A 672 -34.70 72.41 11.81
N LEU A 673 -33.72 71.99 12.61
CA LEU A 673 -32.53 71.27 12.15
C LEU A 673 -32.69 69.74 12.15
N LEU A 674 -33.86 69.23 12.58
CA LEU A 674 -34.11 67.80 12.72
C LEU A 674 -33.93 67.03 11.41
N TYR A 675 -34.28 67.65 10.28
CA TYR A 675 -34.05 67.07 8.95
C TYR A 675 -32.57 66.81 8.69
N LEU A 676 -31.68 67.72 9.08
CA LEU A 676 -30.24 67.60 8.83
C LEU A 676 -29.66 66.39 9.60
N GLU A 677 -29.96 66.28 10.89
CA GLU A 677 -29.46 65.19 11.73
C GLU A 677 -30.03 63.82 11.32
N VAL A 678 -31.33 63.76 10.97
CA VAL A 678 -31.93 62.52 10.45
C VAL A 678 -31.33 62.17 9.09
N SER A 679 -31.05 63.14 8.21
CA SER A 679 -30.36 62.92 6.94
C SER A 679 -28.93 62.38 7.15
N THR A 680 -28.19 62.92 8.12
CA THR A 680 -26.89 62.38 8.52
C THR A 680 -26.98 60.95 9.05
N LEU A 681 -27.99 60.63 9.85
CA LEU A 681 -28.25 59.28 10.34
C LEU A 681 -28.53 58.30 9.19
N VAL A 682 -29.42 58.66 8.26
CA VAL A 682 -29.75 57.85 7.07
C VAL A 682 -28.54 57.67 6.16
N SER A 683 -27.74 58.72 5.97
CA SER A 683 -26.51 58.64 5.18
C SER A 683 -25.47 57.70 5.81
N LYS A 684 -25.38 57.65 7.15
CA LYS A 684 -24.44 56.78 7.87
C LYS A 684 -24.96 55.33 7.98
N TYR A 685 -26.29 55.15 8.04
CA TYR A 685 -26.96 53.86 8.22
C TYR A 685 -28.08 53.67 7.17
N PRO A 686 -27.72 53.25 5.94
CA PRO A 686 -28.64 53.24 4.79
C PRO A 686 -29.74 52.16 4.85
N ASP A 687 -29.71 51.24 5.82
CA ASP A 687 -30.77 50.24 6.03
C ASP A 687 -31.87 50.70 7.02
N ILE A 688 -31.77 51.93 7.54
CA ILE A 688 -32.87 52.56 8.28
C ILE A 688 -34.06 52.77 7.33
N ARG A 689 -35.28 52.60 7.85
CA ARG A 689 -36.54 52.65 7.09
C ARG A 689 -37.41 53.76 7.66
N ASP A 690 -38.40 54.22 6.89
CA ASP A 690 -39.37 55.23 7.32
C ASP A 690 -40.02 54.90 8.67
N ASP A 691 -40.36 53.62 8.89
CA ASP A 691 -40.92 53.16 10.16
C ASP A 691 -39.96 53.36 11.34
N HIS A 692 -38.65 53.17 11.14
CA HIS A 692 -37.63 53.43 12.16
C HIS A 692 -37.52 54.93 12.46
N ILE A 693 -37.52 55.76 11.42
CA ILE A 693 -37.48 57.23 11.56
C ILE A 693 -38.73 57.71 12.31
N ALA A 694 -39.92 57.22 11.94
CA ALA A 694 -41.17 57.55 12.60
C ALA A 694 -41.19 57.14 14.08
N ALA A 695 -40.65 55.96 14.42
CA ALA A 695 -40.50 55.51 15.80
C ALA A 695 -39.55 56.43 16.59
N LEU A 696 -38.38 56.74 16.04
CA LEU A 696 -37.40 57.64 16.66
C LEU A 696 -37.99 59.04 16.92
N LEU A 697 -38.68 59.63 15.94
CA LEU A 697 -39.34 60.93 16.10
C LEU A 697 -40.52 60.88 17.09
N THR A 698 -41.10 59.70 17.31
CA THR A 698 -42.13 59.50 18.33
C THR A 698 -41.52 59.45 19.73
N VAL A 699 -40.38 58.78 19.90
CA VAL A 699 -39.60 58.78 21.14
C VAL A 699 -39.16 60.20 21.53
N ARG A 700 -38.74 61.00 20.55
CA ARG A 700 -38.32 62.40 20.75
C ARG A 700 -39.42 63.30 21.34
N GLY A 701 -40.68 63.07 20.99
CA GLY A 701 -41.87 63.66 21.65
C GLY A 701 -42.30 65.07 21.23
N ASP A 702 -41.46 65.85 20.55
CA ASP A 702 -41.76 67.23 20.11
C ASP A 702 -42.03 67.38 18.60
N ALA A 703 -41.83 66.32 17.81
CA ALA A 703 -42.09 66.33 16.37
C ALA A 703 -43.59 66.20 16.08
N SER A 704 -44.18 67.22 15.44
CA SER A 704 -45.57 67.19 14.98
C SER A 704 -45.78 66.14 13.88
N ARG A 705 -47.03 65.74 13.64
CA ARG A 705 -47.36 64.78 12.57
C ARG A 705 -46.91 65.28 11.19
N ASP A 706 -47.10 66.57 10.93
CA ASP A 706 -46.71 67.20 9.67
C ASP A 706 -45.19 67.24 9.52
N MET A 707 -44.46 67.57 10.59
CA MET A 707 -42.99 67.57 10.60
C MET A 707 -42.42 66.17 10.35
N LYS A 708 -42.99 65.12 10.94
CA LYS A 708 -42.60 63.72 10.68
C LYS A 708 -42.79 63.36 9.21
N GLN A 709 -43.94 63.72 8.62
CA GLN A 709 -44.25 63.43 7.23
C GLN A 709 -43.31 64.17 6.28
N THR A 710 -43.06 65.46 6.52
CA THR A 710 -42.15 66.28 5.71
C THR A 710 -40.72 65.73 5.75
N ILE A 711 -40.21 65.33 6.91
CA ILE A 711 -38.85 64.75 7.02
C ILE A 711 -38.75 63.46 6.20
N ILE A 712 -39.72 62.55 6.33
CA ILE A 712 -39.74 61.28 5.59
C ILE A 712 -39.82 61.51 4.08
N GLU A 713 -40.76 62.36 3.61
CA GLU A 713 -40.94 62.65 2.17
C GLU A 713 -39.73 63.36 1.53
N THR A 714 -38.99 64.14 2.31
CA THR A 714 -37.81 64.86 1.82
C THR A 714 -36.59 63.92 1.73
N LEU A 715 -36.51 62.91 2.59
CA LEU A 715 -35.43 61.92 2.59
C LEU A 715 -35.55 60.93 1.41
N ASP A 716 -36.77 60.64 0.94
CA ASP A 716 -37.06 59.80 -0.24
C ASP A 716 -36.46 60.36 -1.56
N GLN A 717 -36.05 61.64 -1.58
CA GLN A 717 -35.52 62.32 -2.78
C GLN A 717 -33.98 62.29 -2.87
N GLY A 718 -33.26 61.70 -1.90
CA GLY A 718 -31.81 61.67 -1.86
C GLY A 718 -31.18 60.35 -2.35
N PRO A 719 -30.10 60.37 -3.15
CA PRO A 719 -29.39 59.14 -3.53
C PRO A 719 -28.53 58.63 -2.36
N SER A 720 -28.78 57.42 -1.89
CA SER A 720 -27.95 56.72 -0.90
C SER A 720 -27.10 55.66 -1.62
N GLN A 721 -25.79 55.92 -1.78
CA GLN A 721 -24.83 54.87 -2.12
C GLN A 721 -24.29 54.24 -0.83
N PRO A 722 -24.62 52.97 -0.52
CA PRO A 722 -24.13 52.33 0.69
C PRO A 722 -22.62 52.05 0.59
N ASN A 723 -21.90 52.27 1.70
CA ASN A 723 -20.51 51.85 1.85
C ASN A 723 -20.42 50.32 1.68
N PRO A 724 -19.52 49.77 0.84
CA PRO A 724 -19.39 48.33 0.61
C PRO A 724 -19.04 47.51 1.87
N ASN A 725 -18.53 48.14 2.93
CA ASN A 725 -18.23 47.49 4.21
C ASN A 725 -19.35 47.66 5.27
N TYR A 726 -20.54 48.11 4.87
CA TYR A 726 -21.65 48.32 5.80
C TYR A 726 -22.29 47.00 6.23
N VAL A 727 -22.38 46.76 7.54
CA VAL A 727 -23.15 45.64 8.12
C VAL A 727 -24.52 46.17 8.56
N PRO A 728 -25.62 45.72 7.94
CA PRO A 728 -26.96 46.19 8.28
C PRO A 728 -27.36 45.76 9.69
N ILE A 729 -28.02 46.66 10.42
CA ILE A 729 -28.50 46.49 11.80
C ILE A 729 -29.99 46.79 11.89
N PHE A 730 -30.44 47.91 11.31
CA PHE A 730 -31.86 48.27 11.26
C PHE A 730 -32.69 47.25 10.44
N LYS A 731 -32.08 46.54 9.49
CA LYS A 731 -32.77 45.47 8.75
C LYS A 731 -33.29 44.35 9.66
N GLU A 732 -32.65 44.09 10.80
CA GLU A 732 -33.07 43.06 11.77
C GLU A 732 -34.12 43.56 12.77
N ILE A 733 -34.38 44.87 12.77
CA ILE A 733 -35.36 45.51 13.64
C ILE A 733 -36.65 45.67 12.83
N THR A 734 -37.70 45.00 13.29
CA THR A 734 -39.03 45.13 12.68
C THR A 734 -39.84 46.07 13.54
N VAL A 735 -40.21 47.22 12.99
CA VAL A 735 -41.05 48.22 13.65
C VAL A 735 -42.46 48.13 13.07
N PRO A 736 -43.52 48.07 13.89
CA PRO A 736 -44.89 48.09 13.40
C PRO A 736 -45.17 49.38 12.63
N THR A 737 -45.64 49.26 11.39
CA THR A 737 -45.98 50.40 10.54
C THR A 737 -47.06 51.25 11.21
N LEU A 738 -46.73 52.49 11.56
CA LEU A 738 -47.71 53.49 11.96
C LEU A 738 -48.43 53.93 10.68
N THR A 739 -49.53 53.27 10.32
CA THR A 739 -50.37 53.70 9.20
C THR A 739 -50.89 55.12 9.45
N VAL A 740 -50.19 56.10 8.88
CA VAL A 740 -50.72 57.43 8.60
C VAL A 740 -51.49 57.29 7.29
N PRO A 741 -52.83 57.39 7.25
CA PRO A 741 -53.53 57.36 5.98
C PRO A 741 -53.02 58.52 5.14
N LYS A 742 -52.42 58.21 3.97
CA LYS A 742 -52.08 59.18 2.93
C LYS A 742 -53.39 59.88 2.53
N LEU A 743 -53.57 61.11 2.99
CA LEU A 743 -54.58 62.01 2.41
C LEU A 743 -54.05 62.43 1.05
N LEU A 744 -54.53 61.77 0.00
CA LEU A 744 -54.41 62.24 -1.37
C LEU A 744 -55.02 63.65 -1.48
N LYS A 745 -54.22 64.62 -1.90
CA LYS A 745 -54.70 65.79 -2.63
C LYS A 745 -53.94 65.89 -3.94
#